data_AF-A0A7C4LPI7-F1
#
_entry.id   AF-A0A7C4LPI7-F1
#
_cell.length_a   1.000
_cell.length_b   1.000
_cell.length_c   1.000
_cell.angle_alpha   90.00
_cell.angle_beta   90.00
_cell.angle_gamma   90.00
#
_symmetry.space_group_name_H-M   'P 1'
#
loop_
_entity.id
_entity.type
_entity.pdbx_description
1 polymer ?
#
loop_
_entity_poly.entity_id
_entity_poly.type
_entity_poly.pdbx_seq_one_letter_code
_entity_poly.pdbx_strand_id
1 'polypeptide(L)'
;MLVLTLLAGALLLQNPAETAAPVPSAEGLANGSPQWFATPPNISWGFQNFGPRLGVQHRSQGYGYDRGYTSLESFVPLLQVDFQSLTGVEGNLLIDNGGEFGGNVGLIQRLYSERWDRVFGVNVFYDHRQEDGSGFHQIGCGVESLGTYLDGRLNGYFPVGDDVFVAEGGGITSAEFSGRQILVNFVANKALTGFDSELGGVIPGTRDLLRGYAGMYHFWGDLSDDVTGVQARLEARWQNSVLLHMGLTNDGTFGTNFVLGAGVYWGGFAAKHAAPTRAAGRLADKIYRNQNIIIDRSPLPEPVPARWVDGTVIDVVHVNSAAAGPQSGAVDEPFATLTAAQGAAAPGSLLFVHANSAFNGEAVVLQDRQQLLGEGIEHHIVSLYGSFVLPTVTNPEDVLSVPLIANAPGTAVTVANDTVVSGFRIFNAAGDGVAGTNVANVALDELSIQNAGGAGVDLFNAAGNLAVANSFVLNNADDGVAIVTALSGQNTLRLSDNTILGNAGEGIELVVRGDTDNLLVLERNLVRVVLGPTDTRSAALVQIDALNNSRLSARIENNTLDDTFLRDDTSPDEDPYYMQLAVNAWNHSRLDVGFLTNTLESDRRFLLDQAANGSFGIAASSNDVAQFRARFDGNTSDLNYGMAENFTSVFQLEDTLATNSGTFFYFPTAVFFDVIPAGTIPLP
;
A
#
# COMPACT_ATOMS: atom_id res chain seq x y z
N MET A 1 5.14 0.08 -34.95
CA MET A 1 5.09 1.18 -35.96
C MET A 1 5.95 0.92 -37.21
N LEU A 2 6.91 -0.02 -37.19
CA LEU A 2 7.78 -0.35 -38.35
C LEU A 2 7.14 -1.28 -39.41
N VAL A 3 6.03 -1.93 -39.09
CA VAL A 3 5.35 -2.90 -39.98
C VAL A 3 4.32 -2.23 -40.92
N LEU A 4 3.82 -1.04 -40.56
CA LEU A 4 2.89 -0.29 -41.42
C LEU A 4 3.58 0.39 -42.62
N THR A 5 4.90 0.61 -42.55
CA THR A 5 5.66 1.31 -43.59
C THR A 5 6.05 0.41 -44.77
N LEU A 6 6.04 -0.92 -44.57
CA LEU A 6 6.34 -1.90 -45.62
C LEU A 6 5.17 -2.18 -46.58
N LEU A 7 3.93 -1.89 -46.15
CA LEU A 7 2.73 -2.09 -47.00
C LEU A 7 2.43 -0.92 -47.94
N ALA A 8 3.02 0.26 -47.74
CA ALA A 8 2.74 1.44 -48.57
C ALA A 8 3.70 1.60 -49.78
N GLY A 9 4.82 0.89 -49.81
CA GLY A 9 5.86 1.05 -50.85
C GLY A 9 5.65 0.29 -52.16
N ALA A 10 4.65 -0.61 -52.24
CA ALA A 10 4.43 -1.47 -53.40
C ALA A 10 3.44 -0.91 -54.44
N LEU A 11 2.85 0.26 -54.19
CA LEU A 11 2.05 1.00 -55.16
C LEU A 11 2.77 2.31 -55.49
N LEU A 12 3.09 2.50 -56.77
CA LEU A 12 3.74 3.65 -57.42
C LEU A 12 5.23 3.40 -57.74
N LEU A 13 5.49 3.05 -59.01
CA LEU A 13 6.32 3.87 -59.92
C LEU A 13 6.30 3.28 -61.33
N GLN A 14 6.07 4.18 -62.29
CA GLN A 14 6.07 3.94 -63.73
C GLN A 14 7.50 3.92 -64.31
N ASN A 15 7.65 3.25 -65.45
CA ASN A 15 8.85 3.16 -66.31
C ASN A 15 9.57 4.50 -66.57
N PRO A 16 10.87 4.42 -66.93
CA PRO A 16 11.19 4.76 -68.31
C PRO A 16 12.14 3.76 -69.00
N ALA A 17 12.04 3.75 -70.33
CA ALA A 17 12.88 2.98 -71.24
C ALA A 17 14.23 3.69 -71.50
N GLU A 18 15.32 2.93 -71.67
CA GLU A 18 16.31 3.17 -72.75
C GLU A 18 17.28 2.00 -72.98
N THR A 19 17.25 1.50 -74.23
CA THR A 19 18.31 0.98 -75.11
C THR A 19 19.21 -0.21 -74.75
N ALA A 20 19.26 -1.14 -75.71
CA ALA A 20 19.92 -2.45 -75.69
C ALA A 20 21.37 -2.46 -76.23
N ALA A 21 22.14 -3.48 -75.86
CA ALA A 21 23.28 -4.02 -76.62
C ALA A 21 23.44 -5.54 -76.35
N PRO A 22 24.01 -6.32 -77.29
CA PRO A 22 23.61 -7.70 -77.56
C PRO A 22 24.38 -8.80 -76.80
N VAL A 23 23.73 -9.96 -76.73
CA VAL A 23 24.17 -11.24 -76.17
C VAL A 23 25.33 -11.86 -76.97
N PRO A 24 26.38 -12.41 -76.33
CA PRO A 24 27.22 -13.45 -76.93
C PRO A 24 26.67 -14.84 -76.65
N SER A 25 26.75 -15.66 -77.69
CA SER A 25 26.17 -16.99 -77.90
C SER A 25 26.51 -18.06 -76.87
N ALA A 26 25.52 -18.93 -76.65
CA ALA A 26 25.64 -20.22 -76.00
C ALA A 26 26.48 -21.19 -76.83
N GLU A 27 27.48 -21.82 -76.21
CA GLU A 27 27.89 -23.18 -76.55
C GLU A 27 28.70 -23.80 -75.41
N GLY A 28 28.23 -24.96 -74.94
CA GLY A 28 29.04 -25.91 -74.18
C GLY A 28 28.89 -25.89 -72.66
N LEU A 29 27.86 -26.56 -72.13
CA LEU A 29 28.02 -27.73 -71.26
C LEU A 29 26.65 -28.30 -70.88
N ALA A 30 26.45 -29.53 -71.33
CA ALA A 30 25.28 -30.32 -71.09
C ALA A 30 25.20 -30.82 -69.64
N ASN A 31 23.96 -30.79 -69.14
CA ASN A 31 23.31 -31.80 -68.31
C ASN A 31 23.72 -31.95 -66.82
N GLY A 32 22.85 -31.46 -65.94
CA GLY A 32 22.82 -31.88 -64.53
C GLY A 32 22.37 -30.83 -63.50
N SER A 33 21.35 -30.00 -63.77
CA SER A 33 20.80 -29.12 -62.74
C SER A 33 20.05 -29.93 -61.68
N PRO A 34 20.35 -29.80 -60.37
CA PRO A 34 19.54 -30.40 -59.31
C PRO A 34 18.15 -29.77 -59.34
N GLN A 35 17.10 -30.59 -59.48
CA GLN A 35 15.70 -30.14 -59.58
C GLN A 35 15.11 -29.55 -58.28
N TRP A 36 15.93 -29.09 -57.33
CA TRP A 36 15.46 -28.58 -56.04
C TRP A 36 14.93 -27.13 -56.08
N PHE A 37 15.11 -26.42 -57.21
CA PHE A 37 14.61 -25.04 -57.40
C PHE A 37 13.84 -24.84 -58.71
N ALA A 38 13.22 -25.88 -59.26
CA ALA A 38 12.11 -25.64 -60.17
C ALA A 38 10.91 -25.21 -59.33
N THR A 39 10.51 -23.94 -59.40
CA THR A 39 9.19 -23.53 -58.93
C THR A 39 8.17 -24.44 -59.63
N PRO A 40 7.33 -25.21 -58.90
CA PRO A 40 6.19 -25.88 -59.49
C PRO A 40 5.43 -24.89 -60.38
N PRO A 41 4.92 -25.31 -61.55
CA PRO A 41 4.22 -24.43 -62.48
C PRO A 41 3.00 -23.69 -61.89
N ASN A 42 2.62 -23.99 -60.63
CA ASN A 42 1.43 -23.49 -59.95
C ASN A 42 1.73 -22.79 -58.60
N ILE A 43 2.97 -22.34 -58.31
CA ILE A 43 3.18 -21.43 -57.16
C ILE A 43 2.60 -20.06 -57.50
N SER A 44 1.52 -19.71 -56.82
CA SER A 44 0.86 -18.41 -56.99
C SER A 44 1.02 -17.57 -55.72
N TRP A 45 1.56 -16.37 -55.90
CA TRP A 45 1.48 -15.31 -54.90
C TRP A 45 0.07 -14.70 -54.94
N GLY A 46 -0.59 -14.56 -53.77
CA GLY A 46 -1.91 -13.93 -53.66
C GLY A 46 -3.07 -14.87 -53.32
N PHE A 47 -4.30 -14.41 -53.59
CA PHE A 47 -5.54 -14.95 -52.98
C PHE A 47 -6.36 -15.87 -53.91
N GLN A 48 -5.73 -16.82 -54.61
CA GLN A 48 -6.43 -17.63 -55.64
C GLN A 48 -7.49 -18.57 -55.05
N ASN A 49 -7.11 -19.54 -54.24
CA ASN A 49 -8.05 -20.51 -53.66
C ASN A 49 -8.50 -20.13 -52.26
N PHE A 50 -7.61 -19.51 -51.49
CA PHE A 50 -7.87 -19.01 -50.15
C PHE A 50 -7.65 -17.49 -50.09
N GLY A 51 -8.55 -16.80 -49.40
CA GLY A 51 -8.51 -15.35 -49.22
C GLY A 51 -8.08 -14.93 -47.81
N PRO A 52 -7.82 -13.63 -47.60
CA PRO A 52 -7.62 -13.11 -46.26
C PRO A 52 -8.92 -13.19 -45.47
N ARG A 53 -8.80 -13.34 -44.15
CA ARG A 53 -9.91 -13.38 -43.20
C ARG A 53 -9.69 -12.34 -42.13
N LEU A 54 -10.76 -11.65 -41.76
CA LEU A 54 -10.82 -10.82 -40.56
C LEU A 54 -11.92 -11.38 -39.67
N GLY A 55 -11.76 -11.39 -38.37
CA GLY A 55 -12.80 -11.83 -37.45
C GLY A 55 -12.79 -11.06 -36.15
N VAL A 56 -13.95 -11.00 -35.51
CA VAL A 56 -14.07 -10.56 -34.12
C VAL A 56 -14.69 -11.72 -33.35
N GLN A 57 -14.11 -12.07 -32.22
CA GLN A 57 -14.59 -13.13 -31.36
C GLN A 57 -14.54 -12.68 -29.89
N HIS A 58 -15.55 -13.08 -29.12
CA HIS A 58 -15.54 -12.93 -27.66
C HIS A 58 -15.57 -14.30 -27.00
N ARG A 59 -14.86 -14.44 -25.87
CA ARG A 59 -14.83 -15.65 -25.04
C ARG A 59 -14.98 -15.28 -23.57
N SER A 60 -15.72 -16.09 -22.82
CA SER A 60 -15.77 -16.00 -21.36
C SER A 60 -14.44 -16.45 -20.73
N GLN A 61 -14.30 -16.23 -19.42
CA GLN A 61 -13.16 -16.70 -18.62
C GLN A 61 -12.94 -18.22 -18.75
N GLY A 62 -11.71 -18.67 -18.52
CA GLY A 62 -11.27 -20.05 -18.67
C GLY A 62 -10.01 -20.36 -17.86
N TYR A 63 -9.39 -21.51 -18.10
CA TYR A 63 -8.19 -21.89 -17.35
C TYR A 63 -7.00 -20.97 -17.69
N GLY A 64 -6.30 -20.50 -16.66
CA GLY A 64 -5.16 -19.57 -16.75
C GLY A 64 -5.49 -18.16 -17.25
N TYR A 65 -6.76 -17.78 -17.30
CA TYR A 65 -7.19 -16.39 -17.45
C TYR A 65 -8.56 -16.19 -16.77
N ASP A 66 -8.57 -15.38 -15.71
CA ASP A 66 -9.73 -15.13 -14.85
C ASP A 66 -10.76 -14.18 -15.47
N ARG A 67 -10.40 -13.48 -16.55
CA ARG A 67 -11.25 -12.53 -17.28
C ARG A 67 -11.51 -13.01 -18.71
N GLY A 68 -12.77 -12.89 -19.15
CA GLY A 68 -13.11 -13.07 -20.57
C GLY A 68 -12.44 -12.02 -21.45
N TYR A 69 -12.26 -12.29 -22.74
CA TYR A 69 -11.60 -11.39 -23.67
C TYR A 69 -12.23 -11.38 -25.06
N THR A 70 -12.04 -10.26 -25.74
CA THR A 70 -12.40 -10.05 -27.15
C THR A 70 -11.13 -10.09 -28.00
N SER A 71 -11.14 -10.91 -29.05
CA SER A 71 -10.08 -10.97 -30.05
C SER A 71 -10.52 -10.32 -31.37
N LEU A 72 -9.63 -9.50 -31.94
CA LEU A 72 -9.65 -9.10 -33.34
C LEU A 72 -8.63 -9.96 -34.08
N GLU A 73 -9.10 -10.79 -35.00
CA GLU A 73 -8.31 -11.84 -35.62
C GLU A 73 -8.11 -11.59 -37.11
N SER A 74 -6.91 -11.83 -37.60
CA SER A 74 -6.57 -11.66 -39.01
C SER A 74 -5.76 -12.85 -39.53
N PHE A 75 -6.08 -13.31 -40.74
CA PHE A 75 -5.32 -14.33 -41.44
C PHE A 75 -5.08 -13.89 -42.88
N VAL A 76 -3.85 -14.04 -43.35
CA VAL A 76 -3.44 -13.67 -44.71
C VAL A 76 -2.65 -14.83 -45.30
N PRO A 77 -3.16 -15.51 -46.34
CA PRO A 77 -2.37 -16.51 -47.05
C PRO A 77 -1.35 -15.79 -47.93
N LEU A 78 -0.08 -16.19 -47.80
CA LEU A 78 1.06 -15.59 -48.51
C LEU A 78 1.39 -16.37 -49.78
N LEU A 79 1.48 -17.70 -49.66
CA LEU A 79 1.86 -18.61 -50.73
C LEU A 79 0.86 -19.75 -50.81
N GLN A 80 0.43 -20.08 -52.02
CA GLN A 80 -0.50 -21.18 -52.28
C GLN A 80 -0.04 -21.95 -53.52
N VAL A 81 -0.13 -23.29 -53.45
CA VAL A 81 0.00 -24.18 -54.62
C VAL A 81 -1.30 -24.93 -54.75
N ASP A 82 -2.19 -24.41 -55.59
CA ASP A 82 -3.56 -24.89 -55.74
C ASP A 82 -4.23 -25.28 -54.41
N PHE A 83 -4.52 -26.57 -54.23
CA PHE A 83 -5.07 -27.18 -53.02
C PHE A 83 -4.06 -28.14 -52.36
N GLN A 84 -2.76 -28.02 -52.70
CA GLN A 84 -1.69 -28.90 -52.22
C GLN A 84 -0.89 -28.28 -51.07
N SER A 85 -0.68 -26.97 -51.04
CA SER A 85 0.03 -26.33 -49.93
C SER A 85 -0.41 -24.89 -49.70
N LEU A 86 -0.32 -24.45 -48.45
CA LEU A 86 -0.56 -23.07 -48.05
C LEU A 86 0.47 -22.62 -47.01
N THR A 87 1.07 -21.45 -47.25
CA THR A 87 1.80 -20.67 -46.25
C THR A 87 0.97 -19.43 -45.91
N GLY A 88 0.78 -19.12 -44.64
CA GLY A 88 0.02 -17.96 -44.22
C GLY A 88 0.53 -17.34 -42.93
N VAL A 89 0.14 -16.09 -42.68
CA VAL A 89 0.38 -15.39 -41.42
C VAL A 89 -0.96 -15.17 -40.73
N GLU A 90 -0.98 -15.40 -39.43
CA GLU A 90 -2.10 -15.08 -38.56
C GLU A 90 -1.65 -14.06 -37.51
N GLY A 91 -2.50 -13.07 -37.24
CA GLY A 91 -2.26 -12.07 -36.21
C GLY A 91 -3.54 -11.73 -35.49
N ASN A 92 -3.52 -11.79 -34.15
CA ASN A 92 -4.67 -11.47 -33.32
C ASN A 92 -4.31 -10.42 -32.27
N LEU A 93 -5.21 -9.45 -32.05
CA LEU A 93 -5.18 -8.52 -30.92
C LEU A 93 -6.20 -9.01 -29.89
N LEU A 94 -5.81 -9.07 -28.62
CA LEU A 94 -6.64 -9.51 -27.51
C LEU A 94 -6.87 -8.31 -26.58
N ILE A 95 -8.11 -8.13 -26.16
CA ILE A 95 -8.51 -7.12 -25.17
C ILE A 95 -9.37 -7.83 -24.15
N ASP A 96 -8.88 -7.95 -22.92
CA ASP A 96 -9.62 -8.58 -21.84
C ASP A 96 -10.74 -7.65 -21.32
N ASN A 97 -11.62 -8.17 -20.47
CA ASN A 97 -12.70 -7.38 -19.86
C ASN A 97 -12.20 -6.38 -18.80
N GLY A 98 -10.93 -6.45 -18.40
CA GLY A 98 -10.24 -5.48 -17.53
C GLY A 98 -9.61 -4.30 -18.27
N GLY A 99 -9.48 -4.36 -19.59
CA GLY A 99 -8.80 -3.37 -20.42
C GLY A 99 -7.32 -3.64 -20.68
N GLU A 100 -6.81 -4.81 -20.26
CA GLU A 100 -5.46 -5.28 -20.55
C GLU A 100 -5.36 -5.83 -21.98
N PHE A 101 -4.19 -5.60 -22.58
CA PHE A 101 -3.95 -5.94 -23.97
C PHE A 101 -3.05 -7.17 -24.09
N GLY A 102 -3.39 -8.03 -25.04
CA GLY A 102 -2.53 -9.09 -25.51
C GLY A 102 -2.47 -9.09 -27.03
N GLY A 103 -1.56 -9.87 -27.58
CA GLY A 103 -1.44 -10.02 -29.02
C GLY A 103 -0.67 -11.25 -29.37
N ASN A 104 -0.93 -11.78 -30.55
CA ASN A 104 -0.19 -12.90 -31.07
C ASN A 104 0.00 -12.76 -32.58
N VAL A 105 1.14 -13.23 -33.07
CA VAL A 105 1.47 -13.23 -34.49
C VAL A 105 2.22 -14.51 -34.81
N GLY A 106 1.83 -15.18 -35.89
CA GLY A 106 2.39 -16.47 -36.22
C GLY A 106 2.43 -16.78 -37.71
N LEU A 107 3.30 -17.71 -38.04
CA LEU A 107 3.48 -18.27 -39.37
C LEU A 107 2.92 -19.69 -39.41
N ILE A 108 2.21 -20.01 -40.49
CA ILE A 108 1.52 -21.28 -40.69
C ILE A 108 2.01 -21.89 -42.00
N GLN A 109 2.33 -23.17 -41.98
CA GLN A 109 2.60 -23.97 -43.18
C GLN A 109 1.73 -25.23 -43.15
N ARG A 110 1.01 -25.48 -44.25
CA ARG A 110 0.13 -26.64 -44.42
C ARG A 110 0.36 -27.34 -45.74
N LEU A 111 0.34 -28.65 -45.72
CA LEU A 111 0.52 -29.54 -46.87
C LEU A 111 -0.65 -30.53 -46.92
N TYR A 112 -1.33 -30.58 -48.05
CA TYR A 112 -2.39 -31.56 -48.33
C TYR A 112 -1.79 -32.79 -48.99
N SER A 113 -2.14 -33.97 -48.48
CA SER A 113 -1.73 -35.27 -49.00
C SER A 113 -2.94 -36.02 -49.55
N GLU A 114 -3.02 -36.11 -50.87
CA GLU A 114 -4.05 -36.87 -51.60
C GLU A 114 -4.12 -38.35 -51.18
N ARG A 115 -2.96 -38.99 -50.93
CA ARG A 115 -2.88 -40.41 -50.51
C ARG A 115 -3.67 -40.71 -49.23
N TRP A 116 -3.73 -39.74 -48.32
CA TRP A 116 -4.32 -39.90 -47.00
C TRP A 116 -5.61 -39.09 -46.85
N ASP A 117 -5.96 -38.26 -47.84
CA ASP A 117 -6.99 -37.22 -47.77
C ASP A 117 -6.89 -36.40 -46.47
N ARG A 118 -5.69 -35.88 -46.19
CA ARG A 118 -5.38 -35.12 -44.97
C ARG A 118 -4.47 -33.94 -45.23
N VAL A 119 -4.67 -32.88 -44.45
CA VAL A 119 -3.75 -31.76 -44.32
C VAL A 119 -2.86 -31.98 -43.11
N PHE A 120 -1.55 -31.88 -43.29
CA PHE A 120 -0.57 -31.80 -42.23
C PHE A 120 -0.08 -30.37 -42.11
N GLY A 121 -0.12 -29.80 -40.91
CA GLY A 121 0.27 -28.42 -40.67
C GLY A 121 1.28 -28.29 -39.54
N VAL A 122 2.12 -27.27 -39.66
CA VAL A 122 2.99 -26.77 -38.60
C VAL A 122 2.76 -25.27 -38.44
N ASN A 123 2.85 -24.78 -37.21
CA ASN A 123 2.72 -23.36 -36.92
C ASN A 123 3.68 -22.92 -35.80
N VAL A 124 4.08 -21.65 -35.85
CA VAL A 124 4.88 -20.99 -34.80
C VAL A 124 4.27 -19.62 -34.56
N PHE A 125 4.10 -19.26 -33.29
CA PHE A 125 3.53 -18.01 -32.82
C PHE A 125 4.47 -17.33 -31.82
N TYR A 126 4.49 -16.02 -31.86
CA TYR A 126 4.92 -15.18 -30.75
C TYR A 126 3.68 -14.58 -30.12
N ASP A 127 3.57 -14.72 -28.81
CA ASP A 127 2.47 -14.24 -27.99
C ASP A 127 2.97 -13.23 -26.97
N HIS A 128 2.11 -12.25 -26.69
CA HIS A 128 2.30 -11.24 -25.66
C HIS A 128 0.99 -11.08 -24.89
N ARG A 129 1.08 -10.97 -23.57
CA ARG A 129 -0.05 -10.70 -22.67
C ARG A 129 0.40 -9.71 -21.62
N GLN A 130 -0.36 -8.65 -21.42
CA GLN A 130 -0.26 -7.81 -20.24
C GLN A 130 -1.13 -8.39 -19.11
N GLU A 131 -0.61 -8.39 -17.89
CA GLU A 131 -1.31 -8.82 -16.68
C GLU A 131 -0.76 -8.05 -15.48
N ASP A 132 -1.63 -7.34 -14.73
CA ASP A 132 -1.29 -6.55 -13.54
C ASP A 132 -0.06 -5.65 -13.79
N GLY A 133 -0.12 -4.86 -14.86
CA GLY A 133 0.95 -3.93 -15.25
C GLY A 133 2.21 -4.58 -15.83
N SER A 134 2.32 -5.91 -15.80
CA SER A 134 3.49 -6.69 -16.25
C SER A 134 3.28 -7.31 -17.63
N GLY A 135 4.35 -7.41 -18.42
CA GLY A 135 4.30 -7.91 -19.79
C GLY A 135 4.93 -9.29 -19.94
N PHE A 136 4.11 -10.30 -20.24
CA PHE A 136 4.56 -11.66 -20.48
C PHE A 136 4.74 -11.94 -21.97
N HIS A 137 5.70 -12.80 -22.30
CA HIS A 137 6.05 -13.16 -23.67
C HIS A 137 6.19 -14.67 -23.80
N GLN A 138 5.73 -15.23 -24.92
CA GLN A 138 5.74 -16.68 -25.13
C GLN A 138 5.93 -17.03 -26.61
N ILE A 139 6.62 -18.14 -26.87
CA ILE A 139 6.67 -18.78 -28.18
C ILE A 139 5.77 -20.02 -28.15
N GLY A 140 4.77 -20.02 -29.02
CA GLY A 140 3.92 -21.18 -29.28
C GLY A 140 4.39 -21.93 -30.52
N CYS A 141 4.35 -23.26 -30.50
CA CYS A 141 4.50 -24.07 -31.71
C CYS A 141 3.46 -25.18 -31.75
N GLY A 142 2.96 -25.51 -32.93
CA GLY A 142 1.92 -26.53 -33.05
C GLY A 142 2.03 -27.38 -34.30
N VAL A 143 1.51 -28.59 -34.20
CA VAL A 143 1.33 -29.52 -35.31
C VAL A 143 -0.13 -29.93 -35.41
N GLU A 144 -0.62 -30.09 -36.63
CA GLU A 144 -2.01 -30.49 -36.87
C GLU A 144 -2.12 -31.53 -37.99
N SER A 145 -3.13 -32.37 -37.88
CA SER A 145 -3.52 -33.33 -38.91
C SER A 145 -5.03 -33.25 -39.12
N LEU A 146 -5.46 -32.58 -40.18
CA LEU A 146 -6.87 -32.29 -40.46
C LEU A 146 -7.39 -33.22 -41.55
N GLY A 147 -8.45 -33.95 -41.24
CA GLY A 147 -9.10 -34.87 -42.18
C GLY A 147 -10.50 -34.43 -42.59
N THR A 148 -11.16 -35.30 -43.35
CA THR A 148 -12.57 -35.13 -43.72
C THR A 148 -13.51 -35.26 -42.50
N TYR A 149 -13.18 -36.13 -41.54
CA TYR A 149 -14.01 -36.38 -40.34
C TYR A 149 -13.27 -36.25 -39.01
N LEU A 150 -11.96 -36.54 -39.00
CA LEU A 150 -11.15 -36.61 -37.79
C LEU A 150 -9.94 -35.69 -37.92
N ASP A 151 -9.68 -34.96 -36.85
CA ASP A 151 -8.62 -33.98 -36.65
C ASP A 151 -7.81 -34.34 -35.42
N GLY A 152 -6.50 -34.11 -35.48
CA GLY A 152 -5.61 -34.15 -34.32
C GLY A 152 -4.74 -32.90 -34.27
N ARG A 153 -4.50 -32.38 -33.08
CA ARG A 153 -3.68 -31.19 -32.82
C ARG A 153 -2.84 -31.40 -31.57
N LEU A 154 -1.64 -30.82 -31.58
CA LEU A 154 -0.74 -30.75 -30.44
C LEU A 154 -0.04 -29.38 -30.50
N ASN A 155 -0.10 -28.62 -29.41
CA ASN A 155 0.52 -27.31 -29.28
C ASN A 155 1.42 -27.29 -28.04
N GLY A 156 2.59 -26.67 -28.14
CA GLY A 156 3.50 -26.38 -27.05
C GLY A 156 3.68 -24.87 -26.85
N TYR A 157 3.94 -24.47 -25.62
CA TYR A 157 3.96 -23.09 -25.15
C TYR A 157 5.19 -22.86 -24.28
N PHE A 158 6.05 -21.91 -24.67
CA PHE A 158 7.34 -21.68 -24.03
C PHE A 158 7.50 -20.19 -23.72
N PRO A 159 7.28 -19.75 -22.45
CA PRO A 159 7.60 -18.40 -22.02
C PRO A 159 9.05 -18.02 -22.37
N VAL A 160 9.27 -16.77 -22.75
CA VAL A 160 10.59 -16.23 -23.11
C VAL A 160 10.81 -14.88 -22.46
N GLY A 161 12.05 -14.59 -22.05
CA GLY A 161 12.35 -13.38 -21.28
C GLY A 161 11.94 -13.54 -19.82
N ASP A 162 11.58 -12.43 -19.17
CA ASP A 162 11.10 -12.45 -17.79
C ASP A 162 9.72 -13.10 -17.74
N ASP A 163 9.61 -14.15 -16.94
CA ASP A 163 8.42 -14.99 -16.81
C ASP A 163 7.79 -14.91 -15.43
N VAL A 164 8.36 -14.14 -14.49
CA VAL A 164 7.88 -13.93 -13.12
C VAL A 164 7.86 -12.45 -12.79
N PHE A 165 6.71 -11.95 -12.34
CA PHE A 165 6.56 -10.58 -11.87
C PHE A 165 5.75 -10.54 -10.57
N VAL A 166 6.13 -9.66 -9.64
CA VAL A 166 5.30 -9.39 -8.45
C VAL A 166 4.01 -8.73 -8.92
N ALA A 167 2.86 -9.26 -8.50
CA ALA A 167 1.56 -8.73 -8.93
C ALA A 167 1.41 -7.26 -8.51
N GLU A 168 0.93 -6.40 -9.41
CA GLU A 168 0.65 -5.00 -9.10
C GLU A 168 -0.43 -4.90 -8.00
N GLY A 169 -0.14 -4.15 -6.93
CA GLY A 169 -0.99 -4.13 -5.72
C GLY A 169 -0.96 -5.42 -4.90
N GLY A 170 -0.13 -6.41 -5.27
CA GLY A 170 -0.04 -7.72 -4.64
C GLY A 170 0.40 -7.70 -3.17
N GLY A 171 0.96 -6.57 -2.70
CA GLY A 171 1.26 -6.30 -1.31
C GLY A 171 2.12 -7.37 -0.62
N ILE A 172 2.44 -7.12 0.65
CA ILE A 172 2.96 -8.18 1.51
C ILE A 172 1.79 -9.07 1.90
N THR A 173 1.87 -10.36 1.59
CA THR A 173 0.81 -11.34 1.88
C THR A 173 0.98 -12.03 3.24
N SER A 174 2.22 -12.19 3.67
CA SER A 174 2.56 -12.65 5.01
C SER A 174 3.88 -12.02 5.46
N ALA A 175 4.03 -11.88 6.77
CA ALA A 175 5.27 -11.53 7.44
C ALA A 175 5.49 -12.53 8.57
N GLU A 176 6.72 -13.01 8.73
CA GLU A 176 7.11 -13.94 9.78
C GLU A 176 8.49 -13.58 10.32
N PHE A 177 8.74 -13.83 11.62
CA PHE A 177 10.07 -13.69 12.17
C PHE A 177 10.94 -14.88 11.77
N SER A 178 12.20 -14.60 11.42
CA SER A 178 13.23 -15.62 11.20
C SER A 178 14.57 -15.10 11.69
N GLY A 179 15.11 -15.73 12.74
CA GLY A 179 16.30 -15.23 13.40
C GLY A 179 16.08 -13.81 13.94
N ARG A 180 16.86 -12.84 13.44
CA ARG A 180 16.75 -11.40 13.75
C ARG A 180 16.13 -10.59 12.61
N GLN A 181 15.38 -11.23 11.74
CA GLN A 181 14.79 -10.60 10.56
C GLN A 181 13.29 -10.86 10.52
N ILE A 182 12.61 -10.03 9.74
CA ILE A 182 11.25 -10.30 9.31
C ILE A 182 11.34 -10.75 7.86
N LEU A 183 10.83 -11.93 7.55
CA LEU A 183 10.69 -12.41 6.18
C LEU A 183 9.29 -12.07 5.70
N VAL A 184 9.20 -11.49 4.50
CA VAL A 184 7.94 -11.10 3.87
C VAL A 184 7.74 -11.87 2.58
N ASN A 185 6.50 -12.30 2.35
CA ASN A 185 6.13 -13.01 1.13
C ASN A 185 5.17 -12.16 0.27
N PHE A 186 5.22 -12.37 -1.03
CA PHE A 186 4.44 -11.68 -2.05
C PHE A 186 3.79 -12.71 -2.95
N VAL A 187 2.67 -12.31 -3.57
CA VAL A 187 2.12 -13.07 -4.70
C VAL A 187 2.79 -12.61 -5.98
N ALA A 188 3.30 -13.58 -6.74
CA ALA A 188 3.87 -13.37 -8.05
C ALA A 188 3.01 -14.03 -9.12
N ASN A 189 2.94 -13.37 -10.28
CA ASN A 189 2.37 -13.91 -11.49
C ASN A 189 3.50 -14.56 -12.30
N LYS A 190 3.35 -15.84 -12.67
CA LYS A 190 4.30 -16.57 -13.52
C LYS A 190 3.66 -17.13 -14.78
N ALA A 191 4.27 -16.88 -15.94
CA ALA A 191 3.88 -17.57 -17.17
C ALA A 191 4.36 -19.02 -17.16
N LEU A 192 3.46 -19.96 -17.47
CA LEU A 192 3.78 -21.39 -17.46
C LEU A 192 4.25 -21.91 -18.81
N THR A 193 5.19 -22.87 -18.76
CA THR A 193 5.53 -23.71 -19.92
C THR A 193 4.54 -24.85 -20.00
N GLY A 194 4.13 -25.28 -21.19
CA GLY A 194 3.21 -26.41 -21.27
C GLY A 194 2.87 -26.88 -22.67
N PHE A 195 1.92 -27.80 -22.74
CA PHE A 195 1.34 -28.27 -23.98
C PHE A 195 -0.13 -28.60 -23.83
N ASP A 196 -0.86 -28.57 -24.94
CA ASP A 196 -2.19 -29.14 -25.07
C ASP A 196 -2.28 -30.04 -26.29
N SER A 197 -3.14 -31.05 -26.19
CA SER A 197 -3.48 -31.92 -27.30
C SER A 197 -4.98 -32.06 -27.42
N GLU A 198 -5.46 -32.21 -28.65
CA GLU A 198 -6.88 -32.33 -28.96
C GLU A 198 -7.08 -33.31 -30.13
N LEU A 199 -8.04 -34.23 -29.96
CA LEU A 199 -8.50 -35.16 -30.99
C LEU A 199 -10.03 -35.06 -31.12
N GLY A 200 -10.53 -35.00 -32.35
CA GLY A 200 -11.96 -34.94 -32.57
C GLY A 200 -12.32 -34.57 -33.99
N GLY A 201 -13.54 -34.12 -34.22
CA GLY A 201 -13.97 -33.71 -35.54
C GLY A 201 -15.47 -33.73 -35.67
N VAL A 202 -15.96 -34.10 -36.84
CA VAL A 202 -17.35 -33.87 -37.24
C VAL A 202 -18.27 -34.82 -36.48
N ILE A 203 -19.31 -34.26 -35.85
CA ILE A 203 -20.34 -35.08 -35.20
C ILE A 203 -21.22 -35.71 -36.29
N PRO A 204 -21.33 -37.05 -36.36
CA PRO A 204 -22.14 -37.72 -37.37
C PRO A 204 -23.58 -37.19 -37.42
N GLY A 205 -24.13 -37.04 -38.63
CA GLY A 205 -25.50 -36.55 -38.85
C GLY A 205 -25.67 -35.03 -38.88
N THR A 206 -24.62 -34.24 -38.57
CA THR A 206 -24.73 -32.77 -38.46
C THR A 206 -24.29 -31.99 -39.71
N ARG A 207 -23.92 -32.69 -40.80
CA ARG A 207 -23.51 -32.08 -42.08
C ARG A 207 -22.45 -30.97 -41.94
N ASP A 208 -21.43 -31.18 -41.10
CA ASP A 208 -20.34 -30.23 -40.75
C ASP A 208 -20.74 -29.04 -39.88
N LEU A 209 -22.01 -28.96 -39.45
CA LEU A 209 -22.43 -27.89 -38.55
C LEU A 209 -21.73 -28.00 -37.20
N LEU A 210 -21.63 -29.22 -36.65
CA LEU A 210 -21.10 -29.46 -35.32
C LEU A 210 -19.83 -30.31 -35.33
N ARG A 211 -18.86 -29.88 -34.54
CA ARG A 211 -17.61 -30.59 -34.30
C ARG A 211 -17.38 -30.75 -32.80
N GLY A 212 -17.00 -31.95 -32.39
CA GLY A 212 -16.70 -32.29 -31.01
C GLY A 212 -15.25 -32.73 -30.88
N TYR A 213 -14.61 -32.31 -29.79
CA TYR A 213 -13.22 -32.60 -29.51
C TYR A 213 -13.01 -32.94 -28.04
N ALA A 214 -12.02 -33.77 -27.78
CA ALA A 214 -11.54 -34.11 -26.44
C ALA A 214 -10.02 -34.13 -26.42
N GLY A 215 -9.43 -33.85 -25.27
CA GLY A 215 -8.00 -33.67 -25.16
C GLY A 215 -7.50 -33.60 -23.73
N MET A 216 -6.21 -33.33 -23.60
CA MET A 216 -5.54 -33.08 -22.33
C MET A 216 -4.57 -31.91 -22.47
N TYR A 217 -4.24 -31.29 -21.35
CA TYR A 217 -3.20 -30.27 -21.25
C TYR A 217 -2.35 -30.52 -20.01
N HIS A 218 -1.11 -30.03 -20.08
CA HIS A 218 -0.16 -30.10 -18.98
C HIS A 218 0.72 -28.85 -19.00
N PHE A 219 0.80 -28.14 -17.87
CA PHE A 219 1.61 -26.94 -17.68
C PHE A 219 2.46 -27.08 -16.41
N TRP A 220 3.67 -26.55 -16.42
CA TRP A 220 4.61 -26.59 -15.31
C TRP A 220 5.37 -25.26 -15.19
N GLY A 221 5.87 -24.99 -13.98
CA GLY A 221 6.68 -23.82 -13.64
C GLY A 221 7.26 -23.94 -12.23
N ASP A 222 8.22 -23.08 -11.89
CA ASP A 222 9.01 -23.23 -10.66
C ASP A 222 8.36 -22.61 -9.40
N LEU A 223 7.20 -21.96 -9.51
CA LEU A 223 6.51 -21.32 -8.37
C LEU A 223 5.32 -22.13 -7.83
N SER A 224 4.82 -23.11 -8.58
CA SER A 224 3.59 -23.83 -8.25
C SER A 224 3.64 -25.28 -8.67
N ASP A 225 2.68 -26.07 -8.18
CA ASP A 225 2.48 -27.44 -8.64
C ASP A 225 2.10 -27.48 -10.14
N ASP A 226 2.48 -28.58 -10.80
CA ASP A 226 2.15 -28.84 -12.20
C ASP A 226 0.63 -28.96 -12.42
N VAL A 227 0.13 -28.29 -13.45
CA VAL A 227 -1.29 -28.30 -13.82
C VAL A 227 -1.53 -29.36 -14.90
N THR A 228 -2.22 -30.45 -14.56
CA THR A 228 -2.64 -31.47 -15.54
C THR A 228 -4.15 -31.54 -15.60
N GLY A 229 -4.72 -31.44 -16.80
CA GLY A 229 -6.16 -31.43 -16.98
C GLY A 229 -6.66 -32.10 -18.25
N VAL A 230 -7.97 -32.32 -18.27
CA VAL A 230 -8.71 -32.82 -19.42
C VAL A 230 -9.59 -31.72 -20.00
N GLN A 231 -9.79 -31.75 -21.31
CA GLN A 231 -10.61 -30.78 -22.01
C GLN A 231 -11.58 -31.44 -22.98
N ALA A 232 -12.77 -30.86 -23.11
CA ALA A 232 -13.75 -31.20 -24.12
C ALA A 232 -14.28 -29.92 -24.76
N ARG A 233 -14.48 -29.94 -26.08
CA ARG A 233 -14.90 -28.76 -26.84
C ARG A 233 -15.96 -29.12 -27.87
N LEU A 234 -16.99 -28.30 -27.95
CA LEU A 234 -18.01 -28.34 -28.98
C LEU A 234 -17.94 -27.05 -29.79
N GLU A 235 -18.00 -27.17 -31.11
CA GLU A 235 -17.95 -26.04 -32.03
C GLU A 235 -19.09 -26.15 -33.03
N ALA A 236 -19.80 -25.03 -33.24
CA ALA A 236 -20.80 -24.88 -34.28
C ALA A 236 -20.34 -23.85 -35.32
N ARG A 237 -20.30 -24.25 -36.60
CA ARG A 237 -19.96 -23.37 -37.73
C ARG A 237 -21.19 -23.09 -38.58
N TRP A 238 -21.67 -21.85 -38.54
CA TRP A 238 -22.82 -21.44 -39.35
C TRP A 238 -22.37 -20.58 -40.54
N GLN A 239 -22.77 -21.01 -41.74
CA GLN A 239 -22.46 -20.37 -43.03
C GLN A 239 -20.97 -20.01 -43.21
N ASN A 240 -20.07 -20.80 -42.61
CA ASN A 240 -18.62 -20.58 -42.65
C ASN A 240 -18.15 -19.17 -42.22
N SER A 241 -18.99 -18.43 -41.49
CA SER A 241 -18.73 -17.04 -41.10
C SER A 241 -19.05 -16.78 -39.62
N VAL A 242 -19.92 -17.59 -39.02
CA VAL A 242 -20.21 -17.52 -37.57
C VAL A 242 -19.70 -18.78 -36.91
N LEU A 243 -18.93 -18.61 -35.83
CA LEU A 243 -18.39 -19.68 -35.02
C LEU A 243 -18.91 -19.52 -33.59
N LEU A 244 -19.60 -20.54 -33.09
CA LEU A 244 -19.93 -20.67 -31.67
C LEU A 244 -19.07 -21.79 -31.11
N HIS A 245 -18.51 -21.60 -29.92
CA HIS A 245 -17.77 -22.64 -29.22
C HIS A 245 -18.16 -22.71 -27.76
N MET A 246 -18.09 -23.91 -27.25
CA MET A 246 -18.30 -24.26 -25.86
C MET A 246 -17.16 -25.19 -25.45
N GLY A 247 -16.49 -24.89 -24.34
CA GLY A 247 -15.40 -25.67 -23.79
C GLY A 247 -15.70 -26.06 -22.34
N LEU A 248 -15.29 -27.26 -21.96
CA LEU A 248 -15.28 -27.73 -20.58
C LEU A 248 -13.88 -28.25 -20.27
N THR A 249 -13.30 -27.78 -19.18
CA THR A 249 -11.95 -28.16 -18.73
C THR A 249 -12.00 -28.50 -17.24
N ASN A 250 -11.19 -29.45 -16.80
CA ASN A 250 -11.08 -29.82 -15.40
C ASN A 250 -9.63 -30.19 -15.06
N ASP A 251 -9.09 -29.55 -14.04
CA ASP A 251 -7.78 -29.82 -13.43
C ASP A 251 -7.79 -29.51 -11.92
N GLY A 252 -6.69 -29.83 -11.24
CA GLY A 252 -6.54 -29.66 -9.79
C GLY A 252 -6.27 -28.21 -9.32
N THR A 253 -5.85 -27.32 -10.23
CA THR A 253 -5.38 -25.96 -9.90
C THR A 253 -6.47 -24.91 -10.20
N PHE A 254 -7.02 -24.93 -11.40
CA PHE A 254 -8.08 -24.03 -11.87
C PHE A 254 -9.49 -24.61 -11.70
N GLY A 255 -9.62 -25.87 -11.30
CA GLY A 255 -10.91 -26.54 -11.09
C GLY A 255 -11.69 -26.79 -12.38
N THR A 256 -13.03 -26.86 -12.29
CA THR A 256 -13.88 -27.05 -13.47
C THR A 256 -14.25 -25.72 -14.10
N ASN A 257 -13.81 -25.49 -15.34
CA ASN A 257 -14.09 -24.27 -16.09
C ASN A 257 -14.98 -24.53 -17.30
N PHE A 258 -15.93 -23.63 -17.54
CA PHE A 258 -16.85 -23.67 -18.66
C PHE A 258 -16.70 -22.40 -19.50
N VAL A 259 -16.23 -22.57 -20.74
CA VAL A 259 -15.93 -21.47 -21.66
C VAL A 259 -17.01 -21.40 -22.72
N LEU A 260 -17.61 -20.23 -22.90
CA LEU A 260 -18.48 -19.91 -24.03
C LEU A 260 -17.83 -18.87 -24.91
N GLY A 261 -18.04 -18.97 -26.21
CA GLY A 261 -17.81 -17.79 -27.03
C GLY A 261 -18.34 -17.87 -28.44
N ALA A 262 -18.37 -16.70 -29.06
CA ALA A 262 -18.98 -16.46 -30.35
C ALA A 262 -18.07 -15.55 -31.17
N GLY A 263 -17.95 -15.82 -32.46
CA GLY A 263 -17.19 -14.98 -33.36
C GLY A 263 -17.81 -14.90 -34.75
N VAL A 264 -17.58 -13.77 -35.40
CA VAL A 264 -17.98 -13.48 -36.78
C VAL A 264 -16.73 -13.23 -37.59
N TYR A 265 -16.66 -13.84 -38.77
CA TYR A 265 -15.49 -13.85 -39.64
C TYR A 265 -15.89 -13.46 -41.07
N TRP A 266 -15.30 -12.36 -41.55
CA TRP A 266 -15.42 -11.88 -42.92
C TRP A 266 -14.36 -12.54 -43.81
N GLY A 267 -14.76 -12.90 -45.03
CA GLY A 267 -13.96 -13.75 -45.93
C GLY A 267 -14.21 -15.25 -45.74
N GLY A 268 -14.72 -15.65 -44.57
CA GLY A 268 -15.13 -17.01 -44.24
C GLY A 268 -13.99 -18.04 -44.16
N PHE A 269 -14.35 -19.29 -43.85
CA PHE A 269 -13.40 -20.42 -43.77
C PHE A 269 -13.35 -21.27 -45.05
N ALA A 270 -14.24 -21.01 -46.01
CA ALA A 270 -14.36 -21.80 -47.22
C ALA A 270 -13.35 -21.39 -48.30
N ALA A 271 -12.91 -22.36 -49.10
CA ALA A 271 -12.20 -22.08 -50.34
C ALA A 271 -13.10 -21.29 -51.32
N LYS A 272 -12.50 -20.39 -52.11
CA LYS A 272 -13.20 -19.60 -53.13
C LYS A 272 -13.72 -20.46 -54.29
N HIS A 273 -13.02 -21.57 -54.57
CA HIS A 273 -13.37 -22.53 -55.60
C HIS A 273 -13.69 -23.89 -54.97
N ALA A 274 -14.33 -24.77 -55.74
CA ALA A 274 -14.63 -26.13 -55.30
C ALA A 274 -13.32 -26.90 -55.01
N ALA A 275 -13.08 -27.22 -53.74
CA ALA A 275 -11.92 -28.00 -53.34
C ALA A 275 -12.05 -29.46 -53.82
N PRO A 276 -10.94 -30.13 -54.19
CA PRO A 276 -10.93 -31.52 -54.66
C PRO A 276 -11.52 -32.50 -53.63
N THR A 277 -11.24 -32.25 -52.36
CA THR A 277 -11.79 -32.98 -51.22
C THR A 277 -12.12 -32.02 -50.09
N ARG A 278 -12.86 -32.51 -49.09
CA ARG A 278 -13.16 -31.72 -47.90
C ARG A 278 -11.91 -31.40 -47.09
N ALA A 279 -10.95 -32.33 -46.99
CA ALA A 279 -9.70 -32.06 -46.30
C ALA A 279 -8.87 -30.98 -47.03
N ALA A 280 -8.79 -31.04 -48.35
CA ALA A 280 -8.07 -30.05 -49.16
C ALA A 280 -8.64 -28.62 -48.99
N GLY A 281 -9.95 -28.49 -48.81
CA GLY A 281 -10.62 -27.21 -48.55
C GLY A 281 -10.29 -26.57 -47.19
N ARG A 282 -9.59 -27.27 -46.30
CA ARG A 282 -9.27 -26.83 -44.93
C ARG A 282 -7.88 -26.24 -44.76
N LEU A 283 -7.14 -26.04 -45.86
CA LEU A 283 -5.83 -25.40 -45.83
C LEU A 283 -5.85 -23.99 -45.19
N ALA A 284 -6.99 -23.30 -45.18
CA ALA A 284 -7.16 -21.99 -44.54
C ALA A 284 -8.02 -21.99 -43.26
N ASP A 285 -8.31 -23.16 -42.68
CA ASP A 285 -8.99 -23.26 -41.38
C ASP A 285 -8.23 -22.46 -40.31
N LYS A 286 -8.92 -21.93 -39.31
CA LYS A 286 -8.27 -21.25 -38.17
C LYS A 286 -7.31 -22.20 -37.43
N ILE A 287 -6.21 -21.67 -36.89
CA ILE A 287 -5.36 -22.41 -35.96
C ILE A 287 -6.05 -22.52 -34.60
N TYR A 288 -6.12 -23.72 -34.07
CA TYR A 288 -6.64 -23.97 -32.73
C TYR A 288 -5.48 -24.21 -31.78
N ARG A 289 -5.27 -23.21 -30.92
CA ARG A 289 -4.31 -23.15 -29.82
C ARG A 289 -4.95 -22.33 -28.69
N ASN A 290 -4.37 -22.37 -27.51
CA ASN A 290 -4.61 -21.35 -26.52
C ASN A 290 -3.97 -20.05 -27.02
N GLN A 291 -4.79 -19.02 -27.24
CA GLN A 291 -4.31 -17.72 -27.71
C GLN A 291 -3.79 -16.85 -26.56
N ASN A 292 -4.06 -17.26 -25.31
CA ASN A 292 -3.62 -16.54 -24.12
C ASN A 292 -2.43 -17.24 -23.47
N ILE A 293 -1.56 -16.47 -22.83
CA ILE A 293 -0.45 -17.01 -22.03
C ILE A 293 -1.04 -17.50 -20.71
N ILE A 294 -0.84 -18.77 -20.36
CA ILE A 294 -1.27 -19.30 -19.05
C ILE A 294 -0.39 -18.67 -17.98
N ILE A 295 -1.01 -17.95 -17.05
CA ILE A 295 -0.36 -17.37 -15.89
C ILE A 295 -0.86 -18.09 -14.65
N ASP A 296 0.07 -18.53 -13.83
CA ASP A 296 -0.17 -18.95 -12.46
C ASP A 296 0.08 -17.79 -11.49
N ARG A 297 -0.71 -17.73 -10.42
CA ARG A 297 -0.61 -16.69 -9.39
C ARG A 297 -0.39 -17.37 -8.05
N SER A 298 0.88 -17.37 -7.62
CA SER A 298 1.32 -18.10 -6.43
C SER A 298 2.24 -17.23 -5.54
N PRO A 299 2.26 -17.47 -4.22
CA PRO A 299 3.27 -16.88 -3.35
C PRO A 299 4.68 -17.23 -3.82
N LEU A 300 5.65 -16.35 -3.58
CA LEU A 300 7.05 -16.71 -3.82
C LEU A 300 7.44 -17.89 -2.91
N PRO A 301 8.20 -18.88 -3.44
CA PRO A 301 8.66 -20.03 -2.67
C PRO A 301 9.56 -19.64 -1.50
N GLU A 302 10.36 -18.58 -1.69
CA GLU A 302 11.31 -18.08 -0.70
C GLU A 302 10.92 -16.66 -0.27
N PRO A 303 10.54 -16.46 1.00
CA PRO A 303 10.27 -15.13 1.50
C PRO A 303 11.58 -14.35 1.61
N VAL A 304 11.50 -13.02 1.46
CA VAL A 304 12.67 -12.14 1.44
C VAL A 304 12.74 -11.29 2.71
N PRO A 305 13.94 -10.91 3.19
CA PRO A 305 14.04 -10.03 4.35
C PRO A 305 13.39 -8.67 4.09
N ALA A 306 12.50 -8.25 4.99
CA ALA A 306 11.90 -6.94 5.00
C ALA A 306 12.96 -5.85 5.12
N ARG A 307 12.72 -4.74 4.43
CA ARG A 307 13.64 -3.59 4.38
C ARG A 307 12.92 -2.29 4.71
N TRP A 308 13.58 -1.41 5.43
CA TRP A 308 13.14 -0.02 5.53
C TRP A 308 13.10 0.63 4.14
N VAL A 309 12.39 1.76 4.02
CA VAL A 309 12.23 2.49 2.74
C VAL A 309 13.58 2.92 2.15
N ASP A 310 14.62 3.06 2.98
CA ASP A 310 15.99 3.35 2.54
C ASP A 310 16.76 2.13 1.99
N GLY A 311 16.14 0.95 1.99
CA GLY A 311 16.71 -0.32 1.50
C GLY A 311 17.52 -1.10 2.53
N THR A 312 17.70 -0.60 3.75
CA THR A 312 18.38 -1.35 4.83
C THR A 312 17.48 -2.46 5.37
N VAL A 313 18.05 -3.60 5.75
CA VAL A 313 17.28 -4.72 6.33
C VAL A 313 16.79 -4.33 7.71
N ILE A 314 15.54 -4.68 8.01
CA ILE A 314 14.97 -4.51 9.36
C ILE A 314 15.58 -5.57 10.26
N ASP A 315 16.55 -5.16 11.09
CA ASP A 315 17.12 -5.99 12.15
C ASP A 315 16.22 -5.92 13.40
N VAL A 316 15.76 -7.08 13.85
CA VAL A 316 14.87 -7.23 15.00
C VAL A 316 15.63 -7.86 16.15
N VAL A 317 15.73 -7.12 17.26
CA VAL A 317 16.30 -7.58 18.52
C VAL A 317 15.16 -8.02 19.41
N HIS A 318 14.98 -9.33 19.57
CA HIS A 318 13.94 -9.87 20.44
C HIS A 318 14.36 -9.85 21.91
N VAL A 319 13.44 -9.45 22.79
CA VAL A 319 13.64 -9.38 24.23
C VAL A 319 12.48 -10.06 24.96
N ASN A 320 12.78 -10.94 25.90
CA ASN A 320 11.80 -11.63 26.71
C ASN A 320 12.37 -11.89 28.11
N SER A 321 11.76 -11.32 29.16
CA SER A 321 12.26 -11.47 30.53
C SER A 321 12.28 -12.92 31.05
N ALA A 322 11.50 -13.81 30.43
CA ALA A 322 11.45 -15.24 30.75
C ALA A 322 12.43 -16.07 29.90
N ALA A 323 13.21 -15.45 29.01
CA ALA A 323 14.16 -16.14 28.16
C ALA A 323 15.16 -16.98 28.97
N ALA A 324 15.33 -18.23 28.58
CA ALA A 324 16.30 -19.16 29.15
C ALA A 324 17.18 -19.74 28.05
N GLY A 325 18.45 -19.99 28.35
CA GLY A 325 19.40 -20.56 27.37
C GLY A 325 20.22 -19.49 26.62
N PRO A 326 20.69 -19.78 25.40
CA PRO A 326 21.43 -18.82 24.57
C PRO A 326 20.61 -17.56 24.28
N GLN A 327 21.27 -16.42 24.24
CA GLN A 327 20.64 -15.10 24.05
C GLN A 327 21.36 -14.36 22.93
N SER A 328 20.98 -14.61 21.68
CA SER A 328 21.51 -13.93 20.49
C SER A 328 20.63 -12.76 20.04
N GLY A 329 19.46 -12.59 20.66
CA GLY A 329 18.44 -11.62 20.28
C GLY A 329 17.62 -12.04 19.06
N ALA A 330 17.77 -13.28 18.59
CA ALA A 330 16.90 -13.89 17.60
C ALA A 330 15.53 -14.25 18.22
N VAL A 331 14.51 -14.46 17.39
CA VAL A 331 13.15 -14.81 17.83
C VAL A 331 13.12 -16.03 18.76
N ASP A 332 13.93 -17.07 18.45
CA ASP A 332 14.04 -18.30 19.24
C ASP A 332 15.04 -18.20 20.40
N GLU A 333 15.87 -17.15 20.43
CA GLU A 333 16.91 -16.90 21.44
C GLU A 333 16.90 -15.43 21.91
N PRO A 334 15.78 -14.94 22.46
CA PRO A 334 15.63 -13.54 22.85
C PRO A 334 16.56 -13.18 24.02
N PHE A 335 16.89 -11.89 24.14
CA PHE A 335 17.61 -11.39 25.32
C PHE A 335 16.70 -11.39 26.56
N ALA A 336 17.24 -11.80 27.70
CA ALA A 336 16.51 -11.83 28.97
C ALA A 336 16.39 -10.46 29.66
N THR A 337 17.19 -9.47 29.24
CA THR A 337 17.28 -8.15 29.87
C THR A 337 17.30 -7.05 28.82
N LEU A 338 16.77 -5.87 29.18
CA LEU A 338 16.81 -4.68 28.35
C LEU A 338 18.25 -4.20 28.14
N THR A 339 19.11 -4.34 29.16
CA THR A 339 20.53 -3.95 29.06
C THR A 339 21.29 -4.80 28.02
N ALA A 340 21.05 -6.11 27.98
CA ALA A 340 21.68 -6.97 26.97
C ALA A 340 21.19 -6.63 25.55
N ALA A 341 19.89 -6.41 25.40
CA ALA A 341 19.30 -5.98 24.13
C ALA A 341 19.88 -4.65 23.65
N GLN A 342 19.97 -3.65 24.54
CA GLN A 342 20.58 -2.35 24.27
C GLN A 342 22.04 -2.48 23.82
N GLY A 343 22.81 -3.36 24.46
CA GLY A 343 24.22 -3.57 24.11
C GLY A 343 24.43 -4.25 22.75
N ALA A 344 23.45 -5.01 22.27
CA ALA A 344 23.49 -5.74 21.01
C ALA A 344 22.82 -4.98 19.83
N ALA A 345 21.87 -4.10 20.11
CA ALA A 345 21.11 -3.37 19.10
C ALA A 345 21.95 -2.24 18.45
N ALA A 346 21.96 -2.20 17.12
CA ALA A 346 22.59 -1.12 16.35
C ALA A 346 21.61 0.07 16.14
N PRO A 347 22.08 1.27 15.74
CA PRO A 347 21.20 2.36 15.36
C PRO A 347 20.28 1.94 14.20
N GLY A 348 18.99 2.26 14.27
CA GLY A 348 18.00 1.83 13.27
C GLY A 348 17.39 0.44 13.48
N SER A 349 17.76 -0.28 14.54
CA SER A 349 17.19 -1.60 14.86
C SER A 349 15.80 -1.48 15.48
N LEU A 350 14.98 -2.51 15.32
CA LEU A 350 13.71 -2.68 16.00
C LEU A 350 13.93 -3.58 17.23
N LEU A 351 13.76 -3.03 18.43
CA LEU A 351 13.76 -3.79 19.67
C LEU A 351 12.33 -4.27 19.93
N PHE A 352 12.07 -5.56 19.74
CA PHE A 352 10.75 -6.15 19.93
C PHE A 352 10.67 -6.90 21.25
N VAL A 353 9.88 -6.36 22.18
CA VAL A 353 9.76 -6.88 23.54
C VAL A 353 8.51 -7.74 23.63
N HIS A 354 8.71 -9.03 23.91
CA HIS A 354 7.63 -10.03 23.94
C HIS A 354 6.64 -9.73 25.07
N ALA A 355 5.37 -10.03 24.82
CA ALA A 355 4.29 -9.82 25.76
C ALA A 355 4.53 -10.61 27.06
N ASN A 356 3.88 -10.20 28.15
CA ASN A 356 4.09 -10.76 29.48
C ASN A 356 5.50 -10.59 30.06
N SER A 357 6.42 -9.89 29.38
CA SER A 357 7.74 -9.60 29.94
C SER A 357 7.66 -8.58 31.08
N ALA A 358 8.43 -8.81 32.15
CA ALA A 358 8.54 -7.90 33.29
C ALA A 358 10.01 -7.65 33.65
N PHE A 359 10.47 -6.41 33.46
CA PHE A 359 11.84 -5.98 33.73
C PHE A 359 11.86 -5.12 34.99
N ASN A 360 12.25 -5.71 36.11
CA ASN A 360 12.26 -5.03 37.41
C ASN A 360 13.65 -4.51 37.77
N GLY A 361 13.79 -3.21 37.99
CA GLY A 361 15.08 -2.58 38.27
C GLY A 361 15.91 -2.32 37.01
N GLU A 362 15.30 -2.37 35.83
CA GLU A 362 15.96 -2.14 34.54
C GLU A 362 15.46 -0.87 33.87
N ALA A 363 16.28 -0.35 32.95
CA ALA A 363 15.98 0.78 32.09
C ALA A 363 16.60 0.53 30.71
N VAL A 364 16.18 1.30 29.70
CA VAL A 364 16.71 1.22 28.35
C VAL A 364 17.00 2.61 27.78
N VAL A 365 18.16 2.74 27.12
CA VAL A 365 18.58 3.94 26.40
C VAL A 365 18.66 3.60 24.92
N LEU A 366 17.82 4.25 24.12
CA LEU A 366 17.76 4.05 22.69
C LEU A 366 18.88 4.81 21.97
N GLN A 367 19.19 4.31 20.78
CA GLN A 367 20.05 4.97 19.80
C GLN A 367 19.21 5.56 18.67
N ASP A 368 19.81 6.42 17.86
CA ASP A 368 19.10 7.06 16.75
C ASP A 368 18.44 6.02 15.82
N ARG A 369 17.22 6.35 15.38
CA ARG A 369 16.36 5.58 14.47
C ARG A 369 15.85 4.25 15.03
N GLN A 370 16.05 3.96 16.32
CA GLN A 370 15.54 2.73 16.93
C GLN A 370 14.04 2.80 17.21
N GLN A 371 13.38 1.65 17.06
CA GLN A 371 11.99 1.48 17.49
C GLN A 371 11.95 0.49 18.64
N LEU A 372 11.42 0.90 19.79
CA LEU A 372 11.15 0.04 20.93
C LEU A 372 9.66 -0.29 20.92
N LEU A 373 9.33 -1.51 20.51
CA LEU A 373 7.94 -1.93 20.31
C LEU A 373 7.63 -3.10 21.24
N GLY A 374 6.60 -2.94 22.06
CA GLY A 374 6.09 -4.00 22.92
C GLY A 374 5.00 -4.79 22.21
N GLU A 375 5.08 -6.11 22.30
CA GLU A 375 4.02 -6.99 21.85
C GLU A 375 2.76 -6.85 22.73
N GLY A 376 1.58 -7.16 22.19
CA GLY A 376 0.29 -7.05 22.89
C GLY A 376 -0.62 -5.98 22.31
N ILE A 377 -0.10 -5.19 21.37
CA ILE A 377 -0.84 -4.31 20.46
C ILE A 377 -0.37 -4.54 19.02
N GLU A 378 -1.16 -4.08 18.05
CA GLU A 378 -0.85 -4.19 16.63
C GLU A 378 0.13 -3.08 16.19
N HIS A 379 1.24 -3.44 15.57
CA HIS A 379 2.21 -2.48 15.03
C HIS A 379 2.23 -2.55 13.50
N HIS A 380 2.02 -1.41 12.83
CA HIS A 380 2.15 -1.32 11.38
C HIS A 380 3.54 -0.86 10.96
N ILE A 381 4.22 -1.69 10.17
CA ILE A 381 5.55 -1.39 9.64
C ILE A 381 5.45 -1.00 8.18
N VAL A 382 5.96 0.18 7.84
CA VAL A 382 6.11 0.62 6.45
C VAL A 382 7.49 0.19 5.94
N SER A 383 7.50 -0.69 4.95
CA SER A 383 8.72 -1.24 4.34
C SER A 383 8.89 -0.78 2.89
N LEU A 384 10.06 -1.03 2.31
CA LEU A 384 10.34 -0.84 0.88
C LEU A 384 9.34 -1.56 -0.03
N TYR A 385 8.77 -2.67 0.45
CA TYR A 385 7.87 -3.53 -0.32
C TYR A 385 6.38 -3.28 -0.02
N GLY A 386 6.07 -2.25 0.76
CA GLY A 386 4.72 -1.96 1.25
C GLY A 386 4.60 -2.09 2.77
N SER A 387 3.40 -1.88 3.30
CA SER A 387 3.12 -1.99 4.73
C SER A 387 2.70 -3.40 5.13
N PHE A 388 3.09 -3.84 6.32
CA PHE A 388 2.61 -5.07 6.94
C PHE A 388 2.40 -4.90 8.44
N VAL A 389 1.61 -5.78 9.03
CA VAL A 389 1.46 -5.87 10.50
C VAL A 389 2.62 -6.68 11.05
N LEU A 390 3.34 -6.13 12.03
CA LEU A 390 4.43 -6.82 12.70
C LEU A 390 3.91 -8.15 13.29
N PRO A 391 4.58 -9.29 13.02
CA PRO A 391 4.12 -10.57 13.53
C PRO A 391 4.11 -10.60 15.07
N THR A 392 3.32 -11.50 15.65
CA THR A 392 3.36 -11.81 17.09
C THR A 392 4.13 -13.12 17.31
N VAL A 393 4.69 -13.27 18.49
CA VAL A 393 5.48 -14.44 18.95
C VAL A 393 4.82 -15.13 20.13
N THR A 394 4.09 -14.39 20.95
CA THR A 394 3.35 -14.91 22.10
C THR A 394 1.99 -15.42 21.64
N ASN A 395 1.55 -16.55 22.22
CA ASN A 395 0.25 -17.14 21.89
C ASN A 395 -0.89 -16.19 22.31
N PRO A 396 -1.85 -15.87 21.42
CA PRO A 396 -2.99 -15.01 21.73
C PRO A 396 -3.84 -15.46 22.94
N GLU A 397 -3.77 -16.75 23.31
CA GLU A 397 -4.50 -17.30 24.46
C GLU A 397 -3.85 -16.97 25.83
N ASP A 398 -2.59 -16.50 25.84
CA ASP A 398 -1.87 -16.09 27.06
C ASP A 398 -2.22 -14.63 27.44
N VAL A 399 -3.47 -14.40 27.82
CA VAL A 399 -4.00 -13.06 28.10
C VAL A 399 -3.47 -12.52 29.44
N LEU A 400 -2.41 -11.67 29.39
CA LEU A 400 -2.25 -10.43 30.17
C LEU A 400 -1.12 -9.50 29.63
N SER A 401 -1.51 -8.53 28.80
CA SER A 401 -0.90 -7.19 28.61
C SER A 401 0.54 -7.04 28.08
N VAL A 402 0.74 -5.88 27.45
CA VAL A 402 2.02 -5.29 27.01
C VAL A 402 3.16 -5.42 28.04
N PRO A 403 4.44 -5.44 27.60
CA PRO A 403 5.59 -5.53 28.49
C PRO A 403 5.61 -4.48 29.60
N LEU A 404 6.12 -4.88 30.78
CA LEU A 404 6.27 -4.03 31.96
C LEU A 404 7.74 -3.69 32.22
N ILE A 405 8.05 -2.40 32.33
CA ILE A 405 9.28 -1.86 32.91
C ILE A 405 8.92 -1.31 34.30
N ALA A 406 9.46 -1.92 35.36
CA ALA A 406 9.11 -1.59 36.74
C ALA A 406 10.32 -1.18 37.57
N ASN A 407 10.14 -0.21 38.46
CA ASN A 407 11.14 0.20 39.46
C ASN A 407 12.51 0.56 38.82
N ALA A 408 12.49 1.20 37.65
CA ALA A 408 13.72 1.65 36.98
C ALA A 408 14.52 2.57 37.93
N PRO A 409 15.85 2.41 38.05
CA PRO A 409 16.67 3.18 39.00
C PRO A 409 16.82 4.67 38.64
N GLY A 410 16.33 5.09 37.48
CA GLY A 410 16.28 6.46 36.98
C GLY A 410 15.15 6.57 35.96
N THR A 411 15.37 7.27 34.85
CA THR A 411 14.43 7.27 33.70
C THR A 411 14.27 5.85 33.16
N ALA A 412 13.04 5.39 32.95
CA ALA A 412 12.79 4.01 32.48
C ALA A 412 13.14 3.82 30.99
N VAL A 413 12.76 4.76 30.13
CA VAL A 413 13.12 4.77 28.70
C VAL A 413 13.74 6.11 28.34
N THR A 414 14.99 6.11 27.89
CA THR A 414 15.65 7.30 27.32
C THR A 414 15.62 7.22 25.79
N VAL A 415 14.96 8.18 25.15
CA VAL A 415 14.80 8.25 23.69
C VAL A 415 15.98 8.98 23.01
N ALA A 416 16.09 8.80 21.69
CA ALA A 416 17.12 9.41 20.84
C ALA A 416 16.45 10.07 19.61
N ASN A 417 17.21 10.40 18.56
CA ASN A 417 16.60 10.95 17.35
C ASN A 417 15.87 9.87 16.56
N ASP A 418 14.76 10.22 15.92
CA ASP A 418 13.99 9.35 15.03
C ASP A 418 13.50 8.06 15.71
N THR A 419 13.18 8.12 17.00
CA THR A 419 12.78 6.94 17.76
C THR A 419 11.28 6.80 17.95
N VAL A 420 10.82 5.55 17.98
CA VAL A 420 9.44 5.18 18.33
C VAL A 420 9.46 4.36 19.61
N VAL A 421 8.55 4.65 20.54
CA VAL A 421 8.29 3.81 21.72
C VAL A 421 6.80 3.53 21.77
N SER A 422 6.40 2.25 21.71
CA SER A 422 4.98 1.91 21.72
C SER A 422 4.65 0.59 22.39
N GLY A 423 3.51 0.55 23.09
CA GLY A 423 2.97 -0.66 23.71
C GLY A 423 3.71 -1.08 24.97
N PHE A 424 3.81 -0.21 25.97
CA PHE A 424 4.50 -0.52 27.24
C PHE A 424 3.73 -0.05 28.46
N ARG A 425 3.88 -0.81 29.55
CA ARG A 425 3.60 -0.35 30.91
C ARG A 425 4.91 0.06 31.59
N ILE A 426 4.96 1.27 32.11
CA ILE A 426 6.09 1.83 32.86
C ILE A 426 5.57 2.19 34.26
N PHE A 427 6.19 1.61 35.29
CA PHE A 427 5.69 1.72 36.67
C PHE A 427 6.82 2.02 37.66
N ASN A 428 6.63 3.03 38.52
CA ASN A 428 7.57 3.38 39.59
C ASN A 428 9.00 3.67 39.08
N ALA A 429 9.17 4.36 37.96
CA ALA A 429 10.50 4.84 37.58
C ALA A 429 11.01 5.82 38.65
N ALA A 430 12.28 5.73 39.07
CA ALA A 430 12.82 6.66 40.06
C ALA A 430 13.06 8.06 39.49
N GLY A 431 13.26 8.17 38.17
CA GLY A 431 13.21 9.42 37.40
C GLY A 431 11.94 9.46 36.56
N ASP A 432 12.05 9.93 35.32
CA ASP A 432 10.90 10.03 34.40
C ASP A 432 10.47 8.67 33.84
N GLY A 433 9.22 8.57 33.38
CA GLY A 433 8.78 7.41 32.62
C GLY A 433 9.54 7.28 31.30
N VAL A 434 9.43 8.32 30.47
CA VAL A 434 10.17 8.45 29.21
C VAL A 434 10.84 9.82 29.16
N ALA A 435 12.14 9.89 28.86
CA ALA A 435 12.82 11.17 28.71
C ALA A 435 13.75 11.25 27.50
N GLY A 436 13.95 12.47 26.99
CA GLY A 436 14.87 12.75 25.89
C GLY A 436 15.43 14.17 25.99
N THR A 437 16.72 14.34 25.73
CA THR A 437 17.36 15.67 25.68
C THR A 437 18.15 15.83 24.39
N ASN A 438 17.95 16.95 23.68
CA ASN A 438 18.53 17.20 22.36
C ASN A 438 18.13 16.14 21.31
N VAL A 439 16.85 15.77 21.31
CA VAL A 439 16.29 14.74 20.43
C VAL A 439 15.43 15.35 19.33
N ALA A 440 15.21 14.62 18.25
CA ALA A 440 14.29 15.00 17.19
C ALA A 440 13.44 13.83 16.74
N ASN A 441 12.24 14.09 16.23
CA ASN A 441 11.38 13.07 15.62
C ASN A 441 11.06 11.90 16.56
N VAL A 442 10.42 12.19 17.70
CA VAL A 442 10.07 11.20 18.73
C VAL A 442 8.57 10.90 18.66
N ALA A 443 8.21 9.63 18.57
CA ALA A 443 6.82 9.17 18.65
C ALA A 443 6.63 8.21 19.84
N LEU A 444 5.73 8.58 20.74
CA LEU A 444 5.33 7.82 21.91
C LEU A 444 3.84 7.46 21.76
N ASP A 445 3.51 6.17 21.81
CA ASP A 445 2.16 5.70 21.53
C ASP A 445 1.77 4.52 22.43
N GLU A 446 0.50 4.42 22.84
CA GLU A 446 0.00 3.27 23.62
C GLU A 446 0.85 2.96 24.88
N LEU A 447 1.23 4.00 25.62
CA LEU A 447 2.03 3.89 26.84
C LEU A 447 1.14 4.01 28.09
N SER A 448 1.40 3.18 29.10
CA SER A 448 0.83 3.35 30.44
C SER A 448 1.94 3.68 31.42
N ILE A 449 2.09 4.96 31.77
CA ILE A 449 3.16 5.48 32.62
C ILE A 449 2.57 5.88 33.96
N GLN A 450 3.04 5.27 35.04
CA GLN A 450 2.47 5.51 36.38
C GLN A 450 3.53 5.63 37.47
N ASN A 451 3.31 6.58 38.38
CA ASN A 451 4.11 6.80 39.58
C ASN A 451 5.61 7.01 39.30
N ALA A 452 5.97 7.71 38.22
CA ALA A 452 7.33 8.15 37.99
C ALA A 452 7.76 9.16 39.07
N GLY A 453 9.03 9.10 39.49
CA GLY A 453 9.64 10.03 40.43
C GLY A 453 9.98 11.40 39.82
N GLY A 454 9.94 11.50 38.49
CA GLY A 454 9.92 12.75 37.72
C GLY A 454 8.62 12.88 36.92
N ALA A 455 8.72 13.34 35.67
CA ALA A 455 7.58 13.47 34.77
C ALA A 455 7.15 12.11 34.17
N GLY A 456 5.93 12.03 33.67
CA GLY A 456 5.51 10.89 32.85
C GLY A 456 6.33 10.82 31.56
N VAL A 457 6.33 11.93 30.82
CA VAL A 457 7.14 12.16 29.62
C VAL A 457 7.87 13.50 29.75
N ASP A 458 9.18 13.53 29.55
CA ASP A 458 9.99 14.77 29.51
C ASP A 458 10.86 14.83 28.26
N LEU A 459 10.53 15.72 27.32
CA LEU A 459 11.32 15.99 26.13
C LEU A 459 11.90 17.40 26.17
N PHE A 460 13.20 17.52 26.43
CA PHE A 460 13.88 18.80 26.54
C PHE A 460 14.76 19.12 25.33
N ASN A 461 14.68 20.37 24.87
CA ASN A 461 15.39 20.84 23.67
C ASN A 461 15.11 19.94 22.45
N ALA A 462 13.84 19.54 22.29
CA ALA A 462 13.41 18.59 21.29
C ALA A 462 12.98 19.28 19.97
N ALA A 463 13.20 18.63 18.83
CA ALA A 463 12.94 19.22 17.50
C ALA A 463 12.14 18.32 16.55
N GLY A 464 11.59 18.89 15.49
CA GLY A 464 10.92 18.13 14.43
C GLY A 464 9.54 17.62 14.85
N ASN A 465 9.22 16.36 14.54
CA ASN A 465 7.92 15.77 14.86
C ASN A 465 7.91 15.14 16.27
N LEU A 466 7.11 15.66 17.18
CA LEU A 466 7.01 15.20 18.56
C LEU A 466 5.58 14.76 18.83
N ALA A 467 5.37 13.46 19.04
CA ALA A 467 4.05 12.88 19.19
C ALA A 467 3.92 12.09 20.48
N VAL A 468 2.83 12.32 21.22
CA VAL A 468 2.38 11.50 22.35
C VAL A 468 0.91 11.16 22.12
N ALA A 469 0.61 9.89 21.91
CA ALA A 469 -0.74 9.46 21.58
C ALA A 469 -1.20 8.23 22.36
N ASN A 470 -2.53 8.08 22.48
CA ASN A 470 -3.19 6.90 23.04
C ASN A 470 -2.63 6.45 24.41
N SER A 471 -2.09 7.38 25.19
CA SER A 471 -1.31 7.05 26.39
C SER A 471 -2.05 7.39 27.67
N PHE A 472 -1.82 6.57 28.70
CA PHE A 472 -2.33 6.74 30.05
C PHE A 472 -1.20 7.14 31.00
N VAL A 473 -1.25 8.38 31.51
CA VAL A 473 -0.18 8.96 32.35
C VAL A 473 -0.76 9.34 33.71
N LEU A 474 -0.30 8.69 34.78
CA LEU A 474 -0.95 8.75 36.09
C LEU A 474 0.02 8.95 37.27
N ASN A 475 -0.30 9.89 38.16
CA ASN A 475 0.31 10.06 39.49
C ASN A 475 1.84 10.22 39.48
N ASN A 476 2.41 10.90 38.48
CA ASN A 476 3.83 11.20 38.45
C ASN A 476 4.16 12.36 39.40
N ALA A 477 5.39 12.39 39.91
CA ALA A 477 5.84 13.35 40.91
C ALA A 477 6.19 14.74 40.34
N ASP A 478 6.16 14.87 39.02
CA ASP A 478 6.25 16.13 38.27
C ASP A 478 5.11 16.19 37.25
N ASP A 479 5.32 16.83 36.09
CA ASP A 479 4.35 16.89 34.99
C ASP A 479 3.90 15.53 34.46
N GLY A 480 2.69 15.49 33.89
CA GLY A 480 2.25 14.36 33.08
C GLY A 480 3.09 14.25 31.80
N VAL A 481 3.01 15.28 30.96
CA VAL A 481 3.76 15.39 29.70
C VAL A 481 4.39 16.79 29.61
N ALA A 482 5.71 16.86 29.67
CA ALA A 482 6.50 18.07 29.47
C ALA A 482 7.26 18.02 28.14
N ILE A 483 7.07 19.01 27.28
CA ILE A 483 7.82 19.15 26.02
C ILE A 483 8.33 20.58 25.88
N VAL A 484 9.64 20.71 25.85
CA VAL A 484 10.34 21.98 25.64
C VAL A 484 11.11 21.91 24.31
N THR A 485 10.73 22.75 23.33
CA THR A 485 11.33 22.68 22.00
C THR A 485 12.76 23.20 21.94
N ALA A 486 13.46 22.81 20.87
CA ALA A 486 14.73 23.41 20.49
C ALA A 486 14.57 24.90 20.17
N LEU A 487 15.67 25.65 20.26
CA LEU A 487 15.71 27.10 20.04
C LEU A 487 15.70 27.52 18.56
N SER A 488 15.73 26.56 17.63
CA SER A 488 15.75 26.81 16.18
C SER A 488 15.13 25.64 15.43
N GLY A 489 14.54 25.92 14.26
CA GLY A 489 13.95 24.90 13.39
C GLY A 489 12.41 24.99 13.36
N GLN A 490 11.80 23.96 12.80
CA GLN A 490 10.35 23.82 12.73
C GLN A 490 9.91 22.59 13.52
N ASN A 491 8.86 22.74 14.31
CA ASN A 491 8.37 21.66 15.17
C ASN A 491 6.89 21.39 14.90
N THR A 492 6.52 20.11 14.88
CA THR A 492 5.14 19.66 14.88
C THR A 492 4.92 18.87 16.16
N LEU A 493 4.04 19.36 17.02
CA LEU A 493 3.70 18.75 18.29
C LEU A 493 2.29 18.18 18.17
N ARG A 494 2.13 16.90 18.45
CA ARG A 494 0.84 16.22 18.41
C ARG A 494 0.60 15.45 19.70
N LEU A 495 -0.37 15.91 20.49
CA LEU A 495 -0.82 15.23 21.69
C LEU A 495 -2.28 14.84 21.47
N SER A 496 -2.54 13.55 21.28
CA SER A 496 -3.88 13.09 20.95
C SER A 496 -4.33 11.84 21.69
N ASP A 497 -5.61 11.81 22.08
CA ASP A 497 -6.24 10.61 22.65
C ASP A 497 -5.57 10.13 23.96
N ASN A 498 -4.96 11.04 24.73
CA ASN A 498 -4.30 10.71 25.99
C ASN A 498 -5.24 10.88 27.19
N THR A 499 -5.00 10.08 28.23
CA THR A 499 -5.63 10.23 29.55
C THR A 499 -4.55 10.52 30.58
N ILE A 500 -4.56 11.73 31.14
CA ILE A 500 -3.51 12.26 32.00
C ILE A 500 -4.12 12.66 33.33
N LEU A 501 -3.76 11.96 34.41
CA LEU A 501 -4.48 12.02 35.68
C LEU A 501 -3.52 12.20 36.88
N GLY A 502 -3.86 13.09 37.81
CA GLY A 502 -3.31 13.08 39.17
C GLY A 502 -1.80 13.36 39.30
N ASN A 503 -1.17 13.97 38.30
CA ASN A 503 0.24 14.35 38.35
C ASN A 503 0.49 15.55 39.30
N ALA A 504 1.69 15.62 39.87
CA ALA A 504 2.05 16.64 40.86
C ALA A 504 2.51 17.97 40.25
N GLY A 505 2.91 17.98 38.97
CA GLY A 505 3.05 19.19 38.15
C GLY A 505 1.79 19.47 37.32
N GLU A 506 1.98 20.10 36.17
CA GLU A 506 1.02 20.29 35.11
C GLU A 506 0.59 18.93 34.54
N GLY A 507 -0.65 18.83 34.02
CA GLY A 507 -1.02 17.67 33.23
C GLY A 507 -0.20 17.63 31.93
N ILE A 508 -0.17 18.75 31.23
CA ILE A 508 0.59 18.96 30.01
C ILE A 508 1.30 20.32 30.08
N GLU A 509 2.63 20.32 29.97
CA GLU A 509 3.44 21.53 29.78
C GLU A 509 4.07 21.52 28.37
N LEU A 510 3.79 22.54 27.58
CA LEU A 510 4.38 22.73 26.25
C LEU A 510 5.06 24.10 26.17
N VAL A 511 6.37 24.11 25.99
CA VAL A 511 7.17 25.34 25.85
C VAL A 511 7.82 25.36 24.48
N VAL A 512 7.32 26.22 23.59
CA VAL A 512 7.96 26.52 22.32
C VAL A 512 8.84 27.76 22.46
N ARG A 513 10.07 27.71 21.95
CA ARG A 513 11.04 28.78 22.21
C ARG A 513 12.00 29.05 21.07
N GLY A 514 12.56 30.25 21.07
CA GLY A 514 13.56 30.69 20.09
C GLY A 514 12.93 31.04 18.74
N ASP A 515 13.78 31.28 17.74
CA ASP A 515 13.35 31.66 16.39
C ASP A 515 12.79 30.42 15.64
N THR A 516 11.66 29.88 16.10
CA THR A 516 11.04 28.63 15.62
C THR A 516 9.64 28.85 15.06
N ASP A 517 9.27 28.04 14.06
CA ASP A 517 7.88 27.89 13.62
C ASP A 517 7.32 26.57 14.18
N ASN A 518 6.18 26.64 14.87
CA ASN A 518 5.62 25.50 15.59
C ASN A 518 4.16 25.28 15.19
N LEU A 519 3.81 24.02 14.91
CA LEU A 519 2.44 23.56 14.75
C LEU A 519 2.08 22.68 15.94
N LEU A 520 1.01 23.02 16.66
CA LEU A 520 0.48 22.21 17.74
C LEU A 520 -0.91 21.67 17.39
N VAL A 521 -1.09 20.36 17.54
CA VAL A 521 -2.40 19.72 17.57
C VAL A 521 -2.57 19.04 18.92
N LEU A 522 -3.45 19.59 19.75
CA LEU A 522 -3.83 19.04 21.04
C LEU A 522 -5.29 18.62 20.96
N GLU A 523 -5.57 17.32 20.80
CA GLU A 523 -6.93 16.87 20.56
C GLU A 523 -7.35 15.60 21.31
N ARG A 524 -8.61 15.54 21.74
CA ARG A 524 -9.20 14.35 22.39
C ARG A 524 -8.45 13.87 23.64
N ASN A 525 -7.82 14.79 24.38
CA ASN A 525 -7.16 14.45 25.63
C ASN A 525 -8.12 14.63 26.81
N LEU A 526 -8.07 13.71 27.76
CA LEU A 526 -8.66 13.87 29.10
C LEU A 526 -7.53 14.22 30.07
N VAL A 527 -7.56 15.44 30.61
CA VAL A 527 -6.59 15.89 31.62
C VAL A 527 -7.34 16.20 32.90
N ARG A 528 -6.96 15.52 33.98
CA ARG A 528 -7.60 15.71 35.29
C ARG A 528 -6.61 15.77 36.42
N VAL A 529 -6.85 16.66 37.36
CA VAL A 529 -6.13 16.70 38.63
C VAL A 529 -7.12 16.63 39.79
N VAL A 530 -6.68 15.99 40.89
CA VAL A 530 -7.37 16.09 42.18
C VAL A 530 -6.49 16.94 43.07
N LEU A 531 -6.94 18.16 43.37
CA LEU A 531 -6.21 19.07 44.24
C LEU A 531 -6.63 18.81 45.69
N GLY A 532 -5.63 18.68 46.56
CA GLY A 532 -5.86 18.60 48.00
C GLY A 532 -6.22 19.98 48.59
N PRO A 533 -6.81 20.02 49.80
CA PRO A 533 -7.20 21.27 50.46
C PRO A 533 -6.02 22.18 50.86
N THR A 534 -4.79 21.66 50.85
CA THR A 534 -3.55 22.41 51.11
C THR A 534 -2.71 22.62 49.84
N ASP A 535 -3.26 22.29 48.69
CA ASP A 535 -2.57 22.35 47.41
C ASP A 535 -2.62 23.79 46.88
N THR A 536 -1.54 24.54 47.11
CA THR A 536 -1.40 25.95 46.70
C THR A 536 -0.84 26.09 45.28
N ARG A 537 -0.91 25.04 44.46
CA ARG A 537 -0.37 25.06 43.10
C ARG A 537 -1.20 26.02 42.24
N SER A 538 -0.52 27.03 41.69
CA SER A 538 -1.07 27.94 40.65
C SER A 538 -0.89 27.41 39.22
N ALA A 539 -0.39 26.17 39.08
CA ALA A 539 -0.12 25.50 37.81
C ALA A 539 -1.42 25.17 37.05
N ALA A 540 -1.40 25.28 35.73
CA ALA A 540 -2.55 24.94 34.91
C ALA A 540 -2.67 23.43 34.69
N LEU A 541 -3.85 22.92 34.31
CA LEU A 541 -3.95 21.53 33.83
C LEU A 541 -3.16 21.36 32.52
N VAL A 542 -3.27 22.36 31.66
CA VAL A 542 -2.52 22.46 30.41
C VAL A 542 -1.90 23.85 30.31
N GLN A 543 -0.58 23.90 30.18
CA GLN A 543 0.17 25.13 29.99
C GLN A 543 0.89 25.11 28.64
N ILE A 544 0.73 26.19 27.88
CA ILE A 544 1.36 26.38 26.57
C ILE A 544 2.03 27.75 26.55
N ASP A 545 3.35 27.77 26.46
CA ASP A 545 4.14 28.99 26.41
C ASP A 545 4.90 29.10 25.08
N ALA A 546 4.78 30.24 24.40
CA ALA A 546 5.66 30.61 23.30
C ALA A 546 6.60 31.74 23.72
N LEU A 547 7.89 31.45 23.72
CA LEU A 547 8.93 32.33 24.23
C LEU A 547 9.89 32.75 23.12
N ASN A 548 10.51 33.93 23.31
CA ASN A 548 11.70 34.39 22.60
C ASN A 548 11.59 34.31 21.05
N ASN A 549 10.75 35.16 20.46
CA ASN A 549 10.52 35.28 19.01
C ASN A 549 9.89 34.05 18.32
N SER A 550 9.33 33.11 19.07
CA SER A 550 8.74 31.91 18.48
C SER A 550 7.41 32.21 17.80
N ARG A 551 7.05 31.37 16.84
CA ARG A 551 5.75 31.39 16.16
C ARG A 551 5.03 30.07 16.44
N LEU A 552 3.80 30.13 16.91
CA LEU A 552 2.99 28.96 17.20
C LEU A 552 1.62 29.08 16.53
N SER A 553 1.27 28.09 15.72
CA SER A 553 -0.08 27.84 15.25
C SER A 553 -0.63 26.61 15.96
N ALA A 554 -1.72 26.77 16.72
CA ALA A 554 -2.26 25.70 17.56
C ALA A 554 -3.74 25.41 17.27
N ARG A 555 -4.09 24.13 17.17
CA ARG A 555 -5.46 23.63 17.19
C ARG A 555 -5.66 22.82 18.46
N ILE A 556 -6.48 23.34 19.36
CA ILE A 556 -6.82 22.75 20.64
C ILE A 556 -8.30 22.34 20.58
N GLU A 557 -8.56 21.05 20.40
CA GLU A 557 -9.90 20.58 20.04
C GLU A 557 -10.38 19.32 20.76
N ASN A 558 -11.65 19.30 21.17
CA ASN A 558 -12.30 18.12 21.77
C ASN A 558 -11.57 17.58 23.01
N ASN A 559 -10.88 18.44 23.77
CA ASN A 559 -10.25 18.03 25.02
C ASN A 559 -11.23 18.16 26.18
N THR A 560 -11.07 17.32 27.20
CA THR A 560 -11.79 17.40 28.47
C THR A 560 -10.80 17.73 29.58
N LEU A 561 -10.97 18.89 30.21
CA LEU A 561 -10.16 19.35 31.34
C LEU A 561 -11.05 19.38 32.58
N ASP A 562 -10.71 18.57 33.58
CA ASP A 562 -11.48 18.41 34.83
C ASP A 562 -10.58 18.71 36.03
N ASP A 563 -10.99 19.64 36.89
CA ASP A 563 -10.38 19.79 38.20
C ASP A 563 -11.35 19.50 39.34
N THR A 564 -10.99 18.50 40.13
CA THR A 564 -11.73 18.12 41.33
C THR A 564 -11.05 18.72 42.55
N PHE A 565 -11.71 19.68 43.20
CA PHE A 565 -11.20 20.34 44.40
C PHE A 565 -11.79 19.71 45.66
N LEU A 566 -10.96 19.02 46.46
CA LEU A 566 -11.37 18.46 47.75
C LEU A 566 -11.43 19.56 48.81
N ARG A 567 -12.60 20.19 48.95
CA ARG A 567 -12.84 21.31 49.87
C ARG A 567 -12.69 20.89 51.35
N ASP A 568 -11.91 21.66 52.12
CA ASP A 568 -12.15 21.82 53.56
C ASP A 568 -13.18 22.95 53.71
N ASP A 569 -14.30 22.64 54.34
CA ASP A 569 -15.45 23.51 54.59
C ASP A 569 -15.12 24.74 55.47
N THR A 570 -13.87 24.93 55.89
CA THR A 570 -13.44 25.99 56.81
C THR A 570 -12.58 27.13 56.22
N SER A 571 -12.08 27.05 54.98
CA SER A 571 -11.27 28.14 54.37
C SER A 571 -12.01 28.87 53.23
N PRO A 572 -12.48 30.12 53.43
CA PRO A 572 -13.16 30.89 52.40
C PRO A 572 -12.26 31.67 51.42
N ASP A 573 -10.92 31.65 51.54
CA ASP A 573 -10.08 32.72 50.94
C ASP A 573 -8.76 32.31 50.25
N GLU A 574 -8.49 31.06 49.86
CA GLU A 574 -7.12 30.70 49.43
C GLU A 574 -7.00 29.91 48.11
N ASP A 575 -7.49 30.47 47.00
CA ASP A 575 -6.68 30.49 45.77
C ASP A 575 -7.27 31.46 44.72
N PRO A 576 -6.80 32.72 44.66
CA PRO A 576 -7.38 33.73 43.79
C PRO A 576 -6.97 33.60 42.30
N TYR A 577 -6.10 32.65 41.92
CA TYR A 577 -5.63 32.53 40.53
C TYR A 577 -5.44 31.07 40.12
N TYR A 578 -6.40 30.52 39.37
CA TYR A 578 -6.32 29.17 38.82
C TYR A 578 -6.74 29.13 37.35
N MET A 579 -6.04 28.36 36.53
CA MET A 579 -6.30 28.26 35.10
C MET A 579 -6.38 26.78 34.73
N GLN A 580 -7.42 26.34 34.01
CA GLN A 580 -7.43 24.97 33.49
C GLN A 580 -6.57 24.87 32.23
N LEU A 581 -6.70 25.82 31.30
CA LEU A 581 -5.86 25.95 30.12
C LEU A 581 -5.23 27.33 30.06
N ALA A 582 -3.90 27.39 30.17
CA ALA A 582 -3.12 28.61 30.06
C ALA A 582 -2.35 28.62 28.73
N VAL A 583 -2.49 29.70 27.95
CA VAL A 583 -1.78 29.89 26.69
C VAL A 583 -1.15 31.28 26.64
N ASN A 584 0.18 31.36 26.63
CA ASN A 584 0.89 32.63 26.76
C ASN A 584 1.89 32.86 25.63
N ALA A 585 1.95 34.11 25.14
CA ALA A 585 2.98 34.59 24.25
C ALA A 585 3.90 35.55 24.99
N TRP A 586 5.21 35.39 24.86
CA TRP A 586 6.22 36.23 25.53
C TRP A 586 7.33 36.66 24.57
N ASN A 587 7.99 37.77 24.88
CA ASN A 587 9.25 38.20 24.24
C ASN A 587 9.17 38.19 22.69
N HIS A 588 8.33 39.04 22.10
CA HIS A 588 8.13 39.17 20.64
C HIS A 588 7.63 37.89 19.93
N SER A 589 7.08 36.91 20.66
CA SER A 589 6.50 35.71 20.05
C SER A 589 5.13 35.99 19.42
N ARG A 590 4.71 35.12 18.51
CA ARG A 590 3.41 35.17 17.84
C ARG A 590 2.63 33.87 18.00
N LEU A 591 1.39 33.97 18.48
CA LEU A 591 0.46 32.85 18.59
C LEU A 591 -0.76 33.04 17.69
N ASP A 592 -1.21 31.94 17.09
CA ASP A 592 -2.46 31.81 16.35
C ASP A 592 -3.16 30.52 16.82
N VAL A 593 -4.24 30.63 17.60
CA VAL A 593 -4.80 29.50 18.35
C VAL A 593 -6.30 29.33 18.11
N GLY A 594 -6.71 28.14 17.69
CA GLY A 594 -8.11 27.72 17.67
C GLY A 594 -8.46 26.89 18.89
N PHE A 595 -9.39 27.37 19.72
CA PHE A 595 -10.03 26.62 20.80
C PHE A 595 -11.39 26.13 20.31
N LEU A 596 -11.51 24.83 20.05
CA LEU A 596 -12.65 24.24 19.36
C LEU A 596 -13.26 23.13 20.21
N THR A 597 -14.54 23.23 20.55
CA THR A 597 -15.33 22.12 21.15
C THR A 597 -14.68 21.46 22.39
N ASN A 598 -13.93 22.21 23.20
CA ASN A 598 -13.35 21.70 24.44
C ASN A 598 -14.38 21.74 25.58
N THR A 599 -14.24 20.82 26.52
CA THR A 599 -15.05 20.73 27.74
C THR A 599 -14.17 20.98 28.96
N LEU A 600 -14.52 22.00 29.74
CA LEU A 600 -13.79 22.48 30.90
C LEU A 600 -14.72 22.45 32.12
N GLU A 601 -14.56 21.43 32.96
CA GLU A 601 -15.42 21.16 34.12
C GLU A 601 -14.67 21.49 35.40
N SER A 602 -15.29 22.26 36.29
CA SER A 602 -14.65 22.63 37.56
C SER A 602 -15.63 22.49 38.72
N ASP A 603 -15.24 21.73 39.73
CA ASP A 603 -15.99 21.64 41.00
C ASP A 603 -15.82 22.91 41.86
N ARG A 604 -14.95 23.84 41.45
CA ARG A 604 -14.74 25.10 42.16
C ARG A 604 -15.95 26.01 41.98
N ARG A 605 -16.71 26.21 43.06
CA ARG A 605 -17.82 27.17 43.10
C ARG A 605 -17.30 28.60 43.26
N PHE A 606 -16.97 29.25 42.16
CA PHE A 606 -16.70 30.68 42.16
C PHE A 606 -17.97 31.50 41.95
N LEU A 607 -18.00 32.70 42.53
CA LEU A 607 -19.01 33.70 42.19
C LEU A 607 -18.74 34.12 40.73
N LEU A 608 -19.52 33.60 39.78
CA LEU A 608 -19.43 33.93 38.34
C LEU A 608 -19.37 35.44 38.05
N ASP A 609 -19.84 36.27 38.98
CA ASP A 609 -20.01 37.71 38.84
C ASP A 609 -18.82 38.56 39.37
N GLN A 610 -17.71 37.96 39.82
CA GLN A 610 -16.55 38.72 40.32
C GLN A 610 -15.30 38.57 39.46
N ALA A 611 -15.07 39.55 38.59
CA ALA A 611 -13.87 39.68 37.73
C ALA A 611 -12.53 39.75 38.51
N ALA A 612 -12.57 39.99 39.83
CA ALA A 612 -11.40 40.10 40.68
C ALA A 612 -10.81 38.75 41.14
N ASN A 613 -11.51 37.64 40.92
CA ASN A 613 -11.15 36.33 41.48
C ASN A 613 -10.27 35.45 40.57
N GLY A 614 -9.67 36.02 39.52
CA GLY A 614 -8.50 35.52 38.78
C GLY A 614 -8.53 34.08 38.24
N SER A 615 -9.66 33.37 38.31
CA SER A 615 -9.79 31.98 37.94
C SER A 615 -10.50 31.81 36.61
N PHE A 616 -9.91 31.04 35.69
CA PHE A 616 -10.35 30.92 34.31
C PHE A 616 -10.32 29.48 33.81
N GLY A 617 -11.32 29.09 33.01
CA GLY A 617 -11.26 27.84 32.27
C GLY A 617 -10.17 27.93 31.20
N ILE A 618 -10.19 29.02 30.41
CA ILE A 618 -9.10 29.34 29.48
C ILE A 618 -8.56 30.73 29.82
N ALA A 619 -7.26 30.80 30.06
CA ALA A 619 -6.51 32.04 30.21
C ALA A 619 -5.55 32.19 29.04
N ALA A 620 -5.70 33.28 28.29
CA ALA A 620 -4.86 33.58 27.13
C ALA A 620 -4.16 34.93 27.33
N SER A 621 -2.83 34.96 27.22
CA SER A 621 -2.08 36.19 27.47
C SER A 621 -1.05 36.50 26.38
N SER A 622 -0.89 37.79 26.11
CA SER A 622 0.18 38.34 25.27
C SER A 622 1.04 39.25 26.13
N ASN A 623 2.34 38.96 26.22
CA ASN A 623 3.28 39.63 27.12
C ASN A 623 4.48 40.16 26.31
N ASP A 624 5.00 41.33 26.66
CA ASP A 624 6.30 41.86 26.18
C ASP A 624 6.45 41.89 24.63
N VAL A 625 5.76 42.84 23.99
CA VAL A 625 5.77 43.08 22.51
C VAL A 625 5.36 41.83 21.70
N ALA A 626 4.63 40.90 22.31
CA ALA A 626 4.11 39.70 21.64
C ALA A 626 2.77 39.97 20.90
N GLN A 627 2.43 39.02 20.02
CA GLN A 627 1.17 39.01 19.29
C GLN A 627 0.40 37.73 19.59
N PHE A 628 -0.88 37.84 19.90
CA PHE A 628 -1.74 36.69 20.14
C PHE A 628 -3.03 36.84 19.34
N ARG A 629 -3.35 35.81 18.56
CA ARG A 629 -4.62 35.68 17.86
C ARG A 629 -5.32 34.42 18.32
N ALA A 630 -6.61 34.51 18.62
CA ALA A 630 -7.41 33.33 18.91
C ALA A 630 -8.79 33.32 18.28
N ARG A 631 -9.29 32.10 18.10
CA ARG A 631 -10.67 31.78 17.73
C ARG A 631 -11.27 30.82 18.74
N PHE A 632 -12.51 31.09 19.17
CA PHE A 632 -13.26 30.24 20.09
C PHE A 632 -14.55 29.75 19.42
N ASP A 633 -14.74 28.44 19.37
CA ASP A 633 -15.88 27.83 18.69
C ASP A 633 -16.41 26.62 19.46
N GLY A 634 -17.59 26.75 20.07
CA GLY A 634 -18.32 25.62 20.67
C GLY A 634 -17.73 25.05 21.97
N ASN A 635 -16.92 25.80 22.71
CA ASN A 635 -16.36 25.34 23.99
C ASN A 635 -17.40 25.42 25.13
N THR A 636 -17.34 24.47 26.05
CA THR A 636 -18.15 24.46 27.27
C THR A 636 -17.27 24.61 28.49
N SER A 637 -17.51 25.63 29.31
CA SER A 637 -16.79 25.88 30.56
C SER A 637 -17.75 26.25 31.70
N ASP A 638 -17.50 25.71 32.89
CA ASP A 638 -18.12 26.17 34.16
C ASP A 638 -17.44 27.42 34.72
N LEU A 639 -16.20 27.69 34.27
CA LEU A 639 -15.42 28.87 34.61
C LEU A 639 -15.48 29.93 33.50
N ASN A 640 -15.03 31.14 33.82
CA ASN A 640 -14.93 32.24 32.87
C ASN A 640 -13.72 32.09 31.92
N TYR A 641 -13.73 32.80 30.81
CA TYR A 641 -12.58 32.92 29.90
C TYR A 641 -11.85 34.24 30.17
N GLY A 642 -10.53 34.19 30.37
CA GLY A 642 -9.69 35.35 30.68
C GLY A 642 -8.73 35.66 29.55
N MET A 643 -8.69 36.91 29.12
CA MET A 643 -7.80 37.39 28.06
C MET A 643 -7.04 38.62 28.53
N ALA A 644 -5.72 38.57 28.52
CA ALA A 644 -4.88 39.65 29.01
C ALA A 644 -3.91 40.16 27.95
N GLU A 645 -3.91 41.48 27.73
CA GLU A 645 -2.81 42.18 27.08
C GLU A 645 -1.91 42.74 28.18
N ASN A 646 -0.68 42.24 28.24
CA ASN A 646 0.33 42.70 29.18
C ASN A 646 1.41 43.46 28.41
N PHE A 647 1.61 44.73 28.78
CA PHE A 647 2.53 45.69 28.19
C PHE A 647 2.14 46.16 26.75
N THR A 648 3.12 46.28 25.85
CA THR A 648 3.01 46.78 24.46
C THR A 648 2.63 45.69 23.45
N SER A 649 1.92 44.66 23.92
CA SER A 649 1.45 43.51 23.14
C SER A 649 0.20 43.79 22.31
N VAL A 650 -0.11 42.92 21.36
CA VAL A 650 -1.37 42.94 20.60
C VAL A 650 -2.13 41.63 20.82
N PHE A 651 -3.42 41.73 21.16
CA PHE A 651 -4.36 40.62 21.22
C PHE A 651 -5.49 40.79 20.18
N GLN A 652 -5.80 39.72 19.45
CA GLN A 652 -6.86 39.68 18.44
C GLN A 652 -7.78 38.48 18.66
N LEU A 653 -9.08 38.74 18.74
CA LEU A 653 -10.11 37.70 18.79
C LEU A 653 -10.84 37.65 17.44
N GLU A 654 -10.87 36.47 16.80
CA GLU A 654 -11.64 36.23 15.57
C GLU A 654 -13.12 35.92 15.89
N ASP A 655 -14.02 36.16 14.92
CA ASP A 655 -15.47 35.98 15.06
C ASP A 655 -15.83 34.61 15.66
N THR A 656 -16.58 34.64 16.76
CA THR A 656 -17.10 33.45 17.44
C THR A 656 -18.37 32.96 16.73
N LEU A 657 -18.30 31.81 16.03
CA LEU A 657 -19.39 31.31 15.19
C LEU A 657 -20.42 30.45 15.94
N ALA A 658 -20.09 29.90 17.10
CA ALA A 658 -20.99 29.08 17.94
C ALA A 658 -21.07 29.59 19.40
N THR A 659 -22.11 29.16 20.13
CA THR A 659 -22.35 29.54 21.53
C THR A 659 -21.37 28.83 22.46
N ASN A 660 -20.35 29.54 22.96
CA ASN A 660 -19.52 29.07 24.08
C ASN A 660 -20.31 29.21 25.41
N SER A 661 -20.15 28.29 26.37
CA SER A 661 -20.64 28.49 27.74
C SER A 661 -19.53 29.10 28.60
N GLY A 662 -19.80 30.22 29.28
CA GLY A 662 -18.81 30.99 30.04
C GLY A 662 -18.81 32.47 29.66
N THR A 663 -18.40 33.35 30.59
CA THR A 663 -18.28 34.79 30.34
C THR A 663 -16.85 35.13 29.93
N PHE A 664 -16.69 35.99 28.92
CA PHE A 664 -15.38 36.48 28.49
C PHE A 664 -14.99 37.74 29.26
N PHE A 665 -13.79 37.75 29.82
CA PHE A 665 -13.16 38.91 30.43
C PHE A 665 -11.92 39.29 29.65
N TYR A 666 -11.81 40.58 29.32
CA TYR A 666 -10.67 41.14 28.61
C TYR A 666 -10.00 42.21 29.48
N PHE A 667 -8.67 42.11 29.61
CA PHE A 667 -7.86 42.97 30.46
C PHE A 667 -6.81 43.73 29.62
N PRO A 668 -7.13 44.93 29.09
CA PRO A 668 -6.19 45.75 28.32
C PRO A 668 -5.25 46.56 29.24
N THR A 669 -4.06 46.91 28.75
CA THR A 669 -3.03 47.67 29.49
C THR A 669 -3.32 49.16 29.75
N ALA A 670 -4.58 49.57 29.76
CA ALA A 670 -4.97 50.86 30.31
C ALA A 670 -6.35 50.79 30.99
N VAL A 671 -6.31 50.68 32.32
CA VAL A 671 -7.41 50.89 33.27
C VAL A 671 -8.36 49.70 33.47
N PHE A 672 -8.61 49.42 34.75
CA PHE A 672 -9.50 48.41 35.35
C PHE A 672 -10.87 48.24 34.66
N PHE A 673 -11.30 46.97 34.61
CA PHE A 673 -12.66 46.39 34.44
C PHE A 673 -13.69 47.16 33.62
N ASP A 674 -13.78 46.84 32.33
CA ASP A 674 -15.06 46.86 31.61
C ASP A 674 -15.54 45.42 31.42
N VAL A 675 -16.72 45.11 31.97
CA VAL A 675 -17.43 43.85 31.70
C VAL A 675 -17.92 43.91 30.25
N ILE A 676 -17.35 43.07 29.38
CA ILE A 676 -17.82 42.98 28.00
C ILE A 676 -19.03 42.03 27.98
N PRO A 677 -20.22 42.48 27.53
CA PRO A 677 -21.41 41.63 27.49
C PRO A 677 -21.21 40.44 26.55
N ALA A 678 -21.80 39.29 26.89
CA ALA A 678 -21.87 38.15 25.97
C ALA A 678 -22.57 38.57 24.66
N GLY A 679 -21.80 38.63 23.58
CA GLY A 679 -22.27 39.04 22.25
C GLY A 679 -21.10 39.28 21.29
N THR A 680 -21.38 39.19 19.99
CA THR A 680 -20.42 39.45 18.92
C THR A 680 -19.87 40.86 19.04
N ILE A 681 -18.54 40.99 19.17
CA ILE A 681 -17.86 42.28 19.16
C ILE A 681 -17.49 42.59 17.70
N PRO A 682 -18.09 43.58 17.05
CA PRO A 682 -17.54 44.08 15.80
C PRO A 682 -16.29 44.91 16.15
N LEU A 683 -15.11 44.41 15.79
CA LEU A 683 -13.87 45.17 15.89
C LEU A 683 -13.75 46.15 14.70
N PRO A 684 -13.09 47.32 14.86
CA PRO A 684 -12.91 48.31 13.81
C PRO A 684 -12.04 47.85 12.63
#